data_AF-A0A950U116-F1
#
_entry.id   AF-A0A950U116-F1
#
_cell.length_a   1.000
_cell.length_b   1.000
_cell.length_c   1.000
_cell.angle_alpha   90.00
_cell.angle_beta   90.00
_cell.angle_gamma   90.00
#
_symmetry.space_group_name_H-M   'P 1'
#
loop_
_entity.id
_entity.type
_entity.pdbx_description
1 polymer ?
#
loop_
_entity_poly.entity_id
_entity_poly.type
_entity_poly.pdbx_seq_one_letter_code
_entity_poly.pdbx_strand_id
1 'polypeptide(L)'
;TPDAPAPTGEIPSTDNAAVTIGLQPADPAASISILYRINHGAPATVPAAPTHRDGTGKQYFQARLSGFKNGDKVEYVPIYRSGRRQLPSNMDAEKFVASFTLKAEPASAAADAHPVAQHQAPPAEDPRLALHEVLRAAKVLPSAVLEDAFVAAYFNHEGDPAAFWEDLGRRDNLKPYVGRLQFVLQVDLLMSGHLPAIEAVLHLPGVQTMADLARLDEPAWQRLVEQTGVPPHFDGASHEDQVRRYMASIVTALQAAYPTLAILRIAKDSHDVDQRAVTFLENAPNFDIRNGRVDTYAAHHAATIFKGIAEADRGDVLKEVKRLQRLAAVSTDPEAFRSLLGTKFGSAHAIAVVPGASFVSHYGHSFGGPAAAAALHERAQFIDARNLHMLASVRGSLHTPPTRALGHYSPALQARLYARHPTQGRIPGGEAGARMHLRADHGSPADNLSERIPNATELFGSLSICSCAECESAIGPAAYLVETLDFLGHSQPNQHGMTPLDVLIGNPEKQVPGRRPDLAFLNLTCANTNTAMPYIDIVNEILESYIALGMRLDRSAAHDTGEATTAELDANPQHIQRKAYRMLDQAAYPFTLPFNRPLQVARLYLGQLGTSRHEILRTFQKNLSNPRTRRLLAAEFIGISAEEFPILTGAGINPQETVHPRPAAAFYGYADIDGGRHDGVLSQHADWVSNLAVASTFMQRTGLSFPELRALAATQFIRSEAHVAALGRKRPHSPQMPPALAPDSEGSALHLPAAPSGVADSSGEHVMVLEQPHAHHSMRLKGAWPNKAVVLEDPEGSCDPASMRLRHADGSALDEGIFERMQRFIRLYRKTGWTVTDLDRVIRALKHADIDADLLIQISCIKRLQARLHITDIQTLLALWSPIETKGPDALYRTLFLNRATYHAGVDPMFEQDDPDSDVLVAAGEVALPHLPKLCSAMRVSAQDMALIFADAGLDPATSPLTLETVSALYRRAALAKALHLRVADLLALRSMMRPDPFEEPEATEAFADGASMLTASGLTVPLLNHVIRHVVDAGKPGFEPRETDVLGAVVALRTGIAAIVRDNAPAADPNGTLTAQKLAALFDSDVVDALVGIIKGAVQYSATLVALPSAVVFPPQLAKKIRFDPVAQLLSCKSPLTAADRATLFVLSADPAYHAAVESLYRQPLDLIATTLDPILEDGAAQARLVTDSASLDGDLH
;
A
#
# COMPACT_ATOMS: atom_id res chain seq x y z
N THR A 1 20.37 -33.97 0.02
CA THR A 1 21.51 -33.85 -0.93
C THR A 1 22.63 -34.78 -0.48
N PRO A 2 23.74 -34.98 -1.22
CA PRO A 2 24.82 -35.87 -0.77
C PRO A 2 25.44 -35.46 0.58
N ASP A 3 25.49 -34.16 0.84
CA ASP A 3 25.99 -33.53 2.08
C ASP A 3 24.93 -33.41 3.21
N ALA A 4 23.65 -33.60 2.88
CA ALA A 4 22.54 -33.64 3.82
C ALA A 4 21.62 -34.82 3.46
N PRO A 5 22.00 -36.06 3.84
CA PRO A 5 21.25 -37.26 3.50
C PRO A 5 19.93 -37.33 4.27
N ALA A 6 18.92 -37.88 3.61
CA ALA A 6 17.59 -38.09 4.18
C ALA A 6 16.96 -39.38 3.60
N PRO A 7 16.18 -40.14 4.39
CA PRO A 7 15.53 -41.36 3.96
C PRO A 7 14.51 -41.11 2.84
N THR A 8 14.63 -41.85 1.74
CA THR A 8 13.73 -41.80 0.59
C THR A 8 13.55 -43.20 0.01
N GLY A 9 12.35 -43.52 -0.49
CA GLY A 9 12.05 -44.87 -0.99
C GLY A 9 11.87 -45.90 0.14
N GLU A 10 12.28 -47.14 -0.09
CA GLU A 10 12.17 -48.22 0.91
C GLU A 10 13.42 -48.27 1.79
N ILE A 11 13.27 -48.26 3.12
CA ILE A 11 14.39 -48.34 4.09
C ILE A 11 14.22 -49.53 5.07
N PRO A 12 15.32 -50.15 5.55
CA PRO A 12 15.24 -51.27 6.51
C PRO A 12 14.59 -50.88 7.85
N SER A 13 13.82 -51.79 8.45
CA SER A 13 13.04 -51.49 9.67
C SER A 13 13.82 -51.45 10.99
N THR A 14 15.15 -51.52 10.95
CA THR A 14 15.99 -51.71 12.16
C THR A 14 16.55 -50.41 12.76
N ASP A 15 16.40 -49.27 12.10
CA ASP A 15 16.99 -47.99 12.55
C ASP A 15 15.96 -46.86 12.74
N ASN A 16 16.20 -46.03 13.76
CA ASN A 16 15.50 -44.75 13.92
C ASN A 16 15.89 -43.80 12.78
N ALA A 17 14.96 -43.54 11.86
CA ALA A 17 15.23 -42.78 10.65
C ALA A 17 15.73 -41.35 10.97
N ALA A 18 17.01 -41.08 10.68
CA ALA A 18 17.62 -39.77 10.87
C ALA A 18 17.49 -38.91 9.61
N VAL A 19 17.06 -37.67 9.77
CA VAL A 19 16.97 -36.68 8.69
C VAL A 19 17.96 -35.56 8.97
N THR A 20 18.87 -35.30 8.04
CA THR A 20 19.84 -34.21 8.11
C THR A 20 19.44 -33.08 7.16
N ILE A 21 19.48 -31.83 7.65
CA ILE A 21 19.13 -30.60 6.91
C ILE A 21 20.36 -29.69 6.88
N GLY A 22 20.83 -29.33 5.69
CA GLY A 22 21.85 -28.28 5.49
C GLY A 22 21.22 -26.93 5.22
N LEU A 23 21.61 -25.90 5.98
CA LEU A 23 21.18 -24.51 5.84
C LEU A 23 22.31 -23.67 5.24
N GLN A 24 22.03 -22.94 4.15
CA GLN A 24 22.96 -22.02 3.51
C GLN A 24 22.24 -20.71 3.10
N PRO A 25 22.78 -19.52 3.42
CA PRO A 25 23.89 -19.29 4.34
C PRO A 25 23.56 -19.69 5.79
N ALA A 26 24.57 -20.00 6.60
CA ALA A 26 24.37 -20.36 8.00
C ALA A 26 23.78 -19.20 8.83
N ASP A 27 22.69 -19.47 9.55
CA ASP A 27 22.02 -18.53 10.45
C ASP A 27 22.10 -19.05 11.91
N PRO A 28 22.76 -18.32 12.83
CA PRO A 28 22.89 -18.73 14.23
C PRO A 28 21.59 -18.60 15.05
N ALA A 29 20.58 -17.86 14.56
CA ALA A 29 19.27 -17.71 15.20
C ALA A 29 18.23 -18.71 14.65
N ALA A 30 18.63 -19.59 13.74
CA ALA A 30 17.75 -20.56 13.10
C ALA A 30 17.31 -21.68 14.06
N SER A 31 16.00 -21.90 14.10
CA SER A 31 15.39 -23.13 14.61
C SER A 31 14.89 -23.96 13.43
N ILE A 32 15.18 -25.27 13.44
CA ILE A 32 14.67 -26.22 12.43
C ILE A 32 13.87 -27.30 13.14
N SER A 33 12.71 -27.63 12.58
CA SER A 33 11.83 -28.71 13.05
C SER A 33 11.29 -29.50 11.86
N ILE A 34 11.07 -30.80 12.02
CA ILE A 34 10.45 -31.66 11.01
C ILE A 34 9.01 -31.90 11.39
N LEU A 35 8.10 -31.55 10.49
CA LEU A 35 6.70 -31.97 10.53
C LEU A 35 6.60 -33.29 9.76
N TYR A 36 6.05 -34.34 10.36
CA TYR A 36 5.89 -35.65 9.72
C TYR A 36 4.59 -36.33 10.11
N ARG A 37 4.09 -37.23 9.25
CA ARG A 37 2.92 -38.08 9.52
C ARG A 37 3.18 -39.51 9.04
N ILE A 38 2.53 -40.46 9.68
CA ILE A 38 2.63 -41.90 9.39
C ILE A 38 1.29 -42.36 8.80
N ASN A 39 1.30 -43.05 7.66
CA ASN A 39 0.11 -43.62 7.00
C ASN A 39 -1.06 -42.63 6.85
N HIS A 40 -0.76 -41.37 6.50
CA HIS A 40 -1.71 -40.26 6.40
C HIS A 40 -2.45 -39.89 7.72
N GLY A 41 -1.96 -40.34 8.88
CA GLY A 41 -2.47 -39.97 10.19
C GLY A 41 -2.13 -38.53 10.62
N ALA A 42 -2.41 -38.22 11.89
CA ALA A 42 -2.17 -36.89 12.46
C ALA A 42 -0.68 -36.49 12.38
N PRO A 43 -0.36 -35.23 12.02
CA PRO A 43 1.01 -34.78 11.90
C PRO A 43 1.65 -34.50 13.27
N ALA A 44 2.86 -35.00 13.47
CA ALA A 44 3.72 -34.77 14.63
C ALA A 44 4.90 -33.86 14.25
N THR A 45 5.44 -33.11 15.22
CA THR A 45 6.61 -32.24 15.02
C THR A 45 7.77 -32.68 15.90
N VAL A 46 8.97 -32.80 15.34
CA VAL A 46 10.21 -33.10 16.07
C VAL A 46 11.27 -32.03 15.79
N PRO A 47 11.91 -31.43 16.81
CA PRO A 47 12.99 -30.45 16.60
C PRO A 47 14.27 -31.12 16.06
N ALA A 48 15.01 -30.39 15.20
CA ALA A 48 16.31 -30.80 14.70
C ALA A 48 17.43 -30.07 15.45
N ALA A 49 18.37 -30.82 16.02
CA ALA A 49 19.51 -30.27 16.76
C ALA A 49 20.63 -29.84 15.80
N PRO A 50 21.33 -28.72 16.03
CA PRO A 50 22.51 -28.35 15.24
C PRO A 50 23.63 -29.38 15.49
N THR A 51 24.36 -29.73 14.42
CA THR A 51 25.43 -30.74 14.46
C THR A 51 26.81 -30.12 14.24
N HIS A 52 27.02 -29.47 13.09
CA HIS A 52 28.28 -28.83 12.74
C HIS A 52 28.07 -27.75 11.66
N ARG A 53 29.11 -26.96 11.42
CA ARG A 53 29.25 -26.10 10.24
C ARG A 53 30.42 -26.60 9.38
N ASP A 54 30.30 -26.49 8.07
CA ASP A 54 31.39 -26.82 7.15
C ASP A 54 32.24 -25.59 6.78
N GLY A 55 33.37 -25.83 6.12
CA GLY A 55 34.26 -24.77 5.62
C GLY A 55 33.69 -23.92 4.48
N THR A 56 32.47 -24.19 4.00
CA THR A 56 31.78 -23.43 2.95
C THR A 56 30.70 -22.49 3.49
N GLY A 57 30.53 -22.45 4.82
CA GLY A 57 29.56 -21.58 5.48
C GLY A 57 28.14 -22.16 5.56
N LYS A 58 27.98 -23.48 5.39
CA LYS A 58 26.73 -24.20 5.67
C LYS A 58 26.64 -24.58 7.14
N GLN A 59 25.42 -24.67 7.67
CA GLN A 59 25.14 -25.21 9.01
C GLN A 59 24.18 -26.40 8.92
N TYR A 60 24.56 -27.52 9.52
CA TYR A 60 23.79 -28.77 9.44
C TYR A 60 23.04 -29.06 10.73
N PHE A 61 21.80 -29.47 10.61
CA PHE A 61 20.91 -29.88 11.70
C PHE A 61 20.45 -31.33 11.48
N GLN A 62 20.18 -32.07 12.54
CA GLN A 62 19.69 -33.44 12.46
C GLN A 62 18.55 -33.70 13.45
N ALA A 63 17.50 -34.37 12.98
CA ALA A 63 16.44 -34.93 13.81
C ALA A 63 16.39 -36.45 13.63
N ARG A 64 15.97 -37.17 14.67
CA ARG A 64 15.67 -38.60 14.60
C ARG A 64 14.17 -38.79 14.74
N LEU A 65 13.57 -39.51 13.81
CA LEU A 65 12.17 -39.91 13.85
C LEU A 65 12.08 -41.35 14.40
N SER A 66 11.03 -41.64 15.16
CA SER A 66 10.86 -42.92 15.88
C SER A 66 9.38 -43.29 16.01
N GLY A 67 9.09 -44.50 16.48
CA GLY A 67 7.73 -45.00 16.72
C GLY A 67 7.06 -45.68 15.51
N PHE A 68 7.83 -46.05 14.48
CA PHE A 68 7.35 -46.67 13.26
C PHE A 68 7.20 -48.20 13.36
N LYS A 69 6.40 -48.78 12.46
CA LYS A 69 6.19 -50.22 12.24
C LYS A 69 6.56 -50.63 10.81
N ASN A 70 6.74 -51.93 10.59
CA ASN A 70 7.02 -52.47 9.27
C ASN A 70 5.83 -52.23 8.33
N GLY A 71 6.11 -51.70 7.13
CA GLY A 71 5.09 -51.29 6.16
C GLY A 71 4.60 -49.84 6.30
N ASP A 72 5.01 -49.11 7.35
CA ASP A 72 4.62 -47.71 7.51
C ASP A 72 5.20 -46.82 6.41
N LYS A 73 4.34 -46.02 5.77
CA LYS A 73 4.72 -44.90 4.91
C LYS A 73 4.82 -43.64 5.75
N VAL A 74 5.99 -43.03 5.78
CA VAL A 74 6.27 -41.79 6.51
C VAL A 74 6.40 -40.65 5.53
N GLU A 75 5.61 -39.59 5.71
CA GLU A 75 5.64 -38.36 4.92
C GLU A 75 6.17 -37.22 5.80
N TYR A 76 7.14 -36.44 5.34
CA TYR A 76 7.81 -35.43 6.17
C TYR A 76 8.24 -34.18 5.39
N VAL A 77 8.31 -33.04 6.08
CA VAL A 77 8.80 -31.75 5.55
C VAL A 77 9.61 -31.01 6.63
N PRO A 78 10.81 -30.49 6.32
CA PRO A 78 11.58 -29.64 7.23
C PRO A 78 11.06 -28.20 7.20
N ILE A 79 10.88 -27.61 8.38
CA ILE A 79 10.45 -26.24 8.62
C ILE A 79 11.58 -25.47 9.30
N TYR A 80 12.12 -24.45 8.62
CA TYR A 80 13.01 -23.44 9.17
C TYR A 80 12.21 -22.27 9.75
N ARG A 81 12.61 -21.77 10.92
CA ARG A 81 12.12 -20.52 11.52
C ARG A 81 13.27 -19.69 12.09
N SER A 82 13.28 -18.41 11.75
CA SER A 82 14.19 -17.40 12.33
C SER A 82 13.43 -16.08 12.47
N GLY A 83 13.32 -15.58 13.71
CA GLY A 83 12.42 -14.48 14.06
C GLY A 83 10.96 -14.77 13.62
N ARG A 84 10.39 -13.87 12.81
CA ARG A 84 9.03 -14.03 12.23
C ARG A 84 9.01 -14.77 10.88
N ARG A 85 10.16 -15.17 10.32
CA ARG A 85 10.26 -15.79 9.00
C ARG A 85 10.18 -17.31 9.12
N GLN A 86 9.27 -17.93 8.37
CA GLN A 86 9.19 -19.39 8.20
C GLN A 86 9.44 -19.78 6.74
N LEU A 87 10.18 -20.86 6.52
CA LEU A 87 10.40 -21.47 5.20
C LEU A 87 10.32 -23.01 5.30
N PRO A 88 9.58 -23.69 4.40
CA PRO A 88 8.60 -23.15 3.47
C PRO A 88 7.44 -22.43 4.18
N SER A 89 6.67 -21.64 3.43
CA SER A 89 5.40 -21.09 3.91
C SER A 89 4.41 -22.22 4.21
N ASN A 90 3.35 -21.97 4.99
CA ASN A 90 2.34 -23.00 5.25
C ASN A 90 1.67 -23.50 3.96
N MET A 91 1.48 -22.64 2.95
CA MET A 91 0.93 -23.01 1.63
C MET A 91 1.92 -23.78 0.75
N ASP A 92 3.23 -23.54 0.91
CA ASP A 92 4.26 -24.20 0.10
C ASP A 92 4.75 -25.52 0.72
N ALA A 93 4.52 -25.74 2.01
CA ALA A 93 4.97 -26.93 2.73
C ALA A 93 4.49 -28.24 2.07
N GLU A 94 3.27 -28.26 1.52
CA GLU A 94 2.71 -29.42 0.82
C GLU A 94 3.47 -29.78 -0.46
N LYS A 95 4.08 -28.79 -1.14
CA LYS A 95 4.85 -28.98 -2.38
C LYS A 95 6.21 -29.63 -2.14
N PHE A 96 6.70 -29.60 -0.90
CA PHE A 96 8.04 -30.06 -0.51
C PHE A 96 8.00 -31.28 0.44
N VAL A 97 6.87 -31.99 0.51
CA VAL A 97 6.75 -33.23 1.29
C VAL A 97 7.56 -34.35 0.65
N ALA A 98 8.55 -34.87 1.39
CA ALA A 98 9.27 -36.08 1.06
C ALA A 98 8.61 -37.30 1.72
N SER A 99 8.88 -38.52 1.22
CA SER A 99 8.39 -39.73 1.87
C SER A 99 9.31 -40.95 1.72
N PHE A 100 9.19 -41.87 2.68
CA PHE A 100 9.83 -43.18 2.67
C PHE A 100 8.88 -44.25 3.22
N THR A 101 9.23 -45.52 3.07
CA THR A 101 8.45 -46.67 3.57
C THR A 101 9.38 -47.69 4.21
N LEU A 102 8.98 -48.26 5.35
CA LEU A 102 9.81 -49.23 6.09
C LEU A 102 9.58 -50.66 5.60
N LYS A 103 10.67 -51.35 5.24
CA LYS A 103 10.66 -52.70 4.68
C LYS A 103 11.53 -53.63 5.50
N ALA A 104 11.07 -54.87 5.68
CA ALA A 104 11.89 -55.92 6.30
C ALA A 104 12.89 -56.48 5.29
N GLU A 105 14.12 -56.77 5.73
CA GLU A 105 15.02 -57.61 4.93
C GLU A 105 14.45 -59.04 4.84
N PRO A 106 14.61 -59.72 3.68
CA PRO A 106 14.06 -61.06 3.48
C PRO A 106 14.92 -62.11 4.19
N ALA A 107 14.50 -62.51 5.39
CA ALA A 107 14.89 -63.79 5.96
C ALA A 107 14.43 -64.93 5.04
N SER A 108 15.25 -65.98 4.91
CA SER A 108 15.07 -67.04 3.92
C SER A 108 13.78 -67.84 4.11
N ALA A 109 13.01 -67.98 3.02
CA ALA A 109 12.16 -69.12 2.68
C ALA A 109 11.60 -69.97 3.84
N ALA A 110 10.51 -69.49 4.45
CA ALA A 110 9.45 -70.34 4.97
C ALA A 110 8.11 -69.71 4.55
N ALA A 111 7.16 -70.53 4.09
CA ALA A 111 5.85 -70.06 3.66
C ALA A 111 4.88 -70.07 4.83
N ASP A 112 4.30 -68.92 5.17
CA ASP A 112 3.19 -68.84 6.12
C ASP A 112 1.96 -68.22 5.47
N ALA A 113 0.91 -69.05 5.37
CA ALA A 113 -0.44 -68.63 5.07
C ALA A 113 -1.10 -68.02 6.32
N HIS A 114 -2.34 -67.54 6.17
CA HIS A 114 -3.07 -66.83 7.22
C HIS A 114 -3.17 -67.60 8.56
N PRO A 115 -3.15 -66.89 9.70
CA PRO A 115 -3.32 -67.51 11.01
C PRO A 115 -4.78 -67.95 11.20
N VAL A 116 -5.06 -69.21 10.85
CA VAL A 116 -6.16 -69.96 11.46
C VAL A 116 -5.76 -70.22 12.91
N ALA A 117 -6.65 -69.92 13.86
CA ALA A 117 -6.39 -70.09 15.27
C ALA A 117 -6.17 -71.58 15.62
N GLN A 118 -4.90 -71.96 15.77
CA GLN A 118 -4.52 -73.29 16.25
C GLN A 118 -4.93 -73.44 17.71
N HIS A 119 -5.96 -74.25 17.97
CA HIS A 119 -6.15 -74.82 19.31
C HIS A 119 -4.97 -75.77 19.59
N GLN A 120 -4.24 -75.50 20.67
CA GLN A 120 -3.23 -76.44 21.17
C GLN A 120 -3.96 -77.60 21.86
N ALA A 121 -4.11 -78.70 21.14
CA ALA A 121 -4.59 -79.95 21.72
C ALA A 121 -3.53 -80.56 22.68
N PRO A 122 -3.95 -81.30 23.73
CA PRO A 122 -3.04 -82.09 24.57
C PRO A 122 -2.35 -83.21 23.75
N PRO A 123 -1.29 -83.86 24.29
CA PRO A 123 -0.41 -84.70 23.47
C PRO A 123 -1.08 -85.98 22.96
N ALA A 124 -1.37 -86.00 21.66
CA ALA A 124 -1.45 -87.16 20.78
C ALA A 124 -2.19 -88.42 21.33
N GLU A 125 -3.48 -88.26 21.63
CA GLU A 125 -4.43 -89.33 21.30
C GLU A 125 -4.71 -89.29 19.78
N ASP A 126 -4.88 -90.45 19.15
CA ASP A 126 -5.19 -90.52 17.72
C ASP A 126 -6.53 -89.80 17.47
N PRO A 127 -6.59 -88.77 16.59
CA PRO A 127 -7.81 -88.01 16.38
C PRO A 127 -8.97 -88.86 15.83
N ARG A 128 -8.68 -90.04 15.26
CA ARG A 128 -9.71 -91.03 14.91
C ARG A 128 -10.32 -91.68 16.16
N LEU A 129 -9.50 -92.01 17.16
CA LEU A 129 -9.94 -92.54 18.45
C LEU A 129 -10.78 -91.51 19.22
N ALA A 130 -10.32 -90.26 19.30
CA ALA A 130 -11.10 -89.18 19.93
C ALA A 130 -12.48 -89.00 19.27
N LEU A 131 -12.55 -89.02 17.93
CA LEU A 131 -13.82 -88.95 17.22
C LEU A 131 -14.71 -90.20 17.46
N HIS A 132 -14.13 -91.40 17.56
CA HIS A 132 -14.88 -92.60 17.96
C HIS A 132 -15.49 -92.48 19.37
N GLU A 133 -14.77 -91.90 20.33
CA GLU A 133 -15.30 -91.70 21.69
C GLU A 133 -16.47 -90.72 21.72
N VAL A 134 -16.35 -89.59 21.02
CA VAL A 134 -17.43 -88.60 20.85
C VAL A 134 -18.67 -89.24 20.19
N LEU A 135 -18.49 -90.04 19.13
CA LEU A 135 -19.59 -90.70 18.43
C LEU A 135 -20.29 -91.77 19.29
N ARG A 136 -19.53 -92.51 20.10
CA ARG A 136 -20.06 -93.52 21.04
C ARG A 136 -20.80 -92.89 22.21
N ALA A 137 -20.26 -91.82 22.81
CA ALA A 137 -20.94 -91.05 23.84
C ALA A 137 -22.28 -90.50 23.32
N ALA A 138 -22.29 -90.04 22.06
CA ALA A 138 -23.47 -89.53 21.39
C ALA A 138 -24.50 -90.59 20.93
N LYS A 139 -24.10 -91.87 20.87
CA LYS A 139 -24.93 -93.03 20.43
C LYS A 139 -25.66 -92.81 19.09
N VAL A 140 -25.06 -92.07 18.16
CA VAL A 140 -25.72 -91.65 16.90
C VAL A 140 -25.79 -92.76 15.87
N LEU A 141 -24.79 -93.64 15.84
CA LEU A 141 -24.67 -94.70 14.85
C LEU A 141 -24.96 -96.06 15.51
N PRO A 142 -25.81 -96.92 14.91
CA PRO A 142 -26.27 -98.15 15.57
C PRO A 142 -25.27 -99.31 15.52
N SER A 143 -24.09 -99.12 14.93
CA SER A 143 -23.05 -100.16 14.87
C SER A 143 -21.65 -99.56 14.66
N ALA A 144 -20.62 -100.22 15.20
CA ALA A 144 -19.23 -99.83 15.01
C ALA A 144 -18.82 -99.77 13.53
N VAL A 145 -19.37 -100.63 12.67
CA VAL A 145 -19.11 -100.60 11.21
C VAL A 145 -19.52 -99.28 10.56
N LEU A 146 -20.57 -98.62 11.08
CA LEU A 146 -20.99 -97.29 10.61
C LEU A 146 -20.14 -96.18 11.24
N GLU A 147 -19.70 -96.33 12.49
CA GLU A 147 -18.71 -95.42 13.10
C GLU A 147 -17.42 -95.41 12.28
N ASP A 148 -16.83 -96.57 12.01
CA ASP A 148 -15.62 -96.73 11.20
C ASP A 148 -15.79 -96.13 9.80
N ALA A 149 -16.94 -96.37 9.16
CA ALA A 149 -17.24 -95.83 7.84
C ALA A 149 -17.38 -94.30 7.83
N PHE A 150 -17.91 -93.70 8.89
CA PHE A 150 -17.99 -92.25 9.04
C PHE A 150 -16.62 -91.63 9.37
N VAL A 151 -15.89 -92.19 10.33
CA VAL A 151 -14.53 -91.73 10.70
C VAL A 151 -13.59 -91.81 9.49
N ALA A 152 -13.63 -92.91 8.73
CA ALA A 152 -12.87 -93.04 7.49
C ALA A 152 -13.32 -92.03 6.41
N ALA A 153 -14.61 -91.74 6.27
CA ALA A 153 -15.09 -90.72 5.34
C ALA A 153 -14.64 -89.31 5.76
N TYR A 154 -14.70 -89.00 7.05
CA TYR A 154 -14.34 -87.70 7.62
C TYR A 154 -12.85 -87.39 7.46
N PHE A 155 -11.97 -88.34 7.80
CA PHE A 155 -10.51 -88.13 7.73
C PHE A 155 -9.90 -88.33 6.34
N ASN A 156 -10.62 -88.90 5.37
CA ASN A 156 -10.14 -89.09 4.00
C ASN A 156 -10.76 -88.07 2.99
N HIS A 157 -11.55 -87.10 3.46
CA HIS A 157 -12.15 -86.08 2.60
C HIS A 157 -11.20 -84.90 2.37
N GLU A 158 -10.84 -84.65 1.12
CA GLU A 158 -10.10 -83.45 0.70
C GLU A 158 -11.05 -82.50 -0.04
N GLY A 159 -11.44 -81.39 0.60
CA GLY A 159 -12.31 -80.38 -0.01
C GLY A 159 -13.08 -79.54 1.01
N ASP A 160 -14.00 -78.71 0.50
CA ASP A 160 -14.85 -77.86 1.33
C ASP A 160 -15.81 -78.69 2.22
N PRO A 161 -16.06 -78.29 3.49
CA PRO A 161 -16.97 -79.00 4.39
C PRO A 161 -18.42 -79.15 3.87
N ALA A 162 -18.94 -78.24 3.04
CA ALA A 162 -20.29 -78.42 2.47
C ALA A 162 -20.31 -79.60 1.48
N ALA A 163 -19.24 -79.76 0.69
CA ALA A 163 -19.10 -80.88 -0.24
C ALA A 163 -18.96 -82.22 0.49
N PHE A 164 -18.32 -82.26 1.66
CA PHE A 164 -18.28 -83.45 2.53
C PHE A 164 -19.69 -83.90 2.93
N TRP A 165 -20.51 -82.97 3.43
CA TRP A 165 -21.88 -83.29 3.85
C TRP A 165 -22.81 -83.67 2.69
N GLU A 166 -22.61 -83.10 1.50
CA GLU A 166 -23.29 -83.57 0.30
C GLU A 166 -22.90 -85.00 -0.09
N ASP A 167 -21.61 -85.36 -0.07
CA ASP A 167 -21.18 -86.72 -0.39
C ASP A 167 -21.71 -87.73 0.64
N LEU A 168 -21.63 -87.39 1.92
CA LEU A 168 -22.18 -88.21 3.01
C LEU A 168 -23.71 -88.40 2.85
N GLY A 169 -24.42 -87.37 2.39
CA GLY A 169 -25.85 -87.42 2.06
C GLY A 169 -26.21 -88.25 0.82
N ARG A 170 -25.23 -88.65 0.00
CA ARG A 170 -25.39 -89.59 -1.13
C ARG A 170 -25.13 -91.05 -0.74
N ARG A 171 -24.54 -91.32 0.43
CA ARG A 171 -24.25 -92.68 0.91
C ARG A 171 -25.43 -93.24 1.70
N ASP A 172 -26.21 -94.15 1.12
CA ASP A 172 -27.48 -94.64 1.70
C ASP A 172 -27.37 -95.19 3.13
N ASN A 173 -26.20 -95.71 3.53
CA ASN A 173 -25.95 -96.24 4.87
C ASN A 173 -25.70 -95.14 5.95
N LEU A 174 -25.28 -93.93 5.55
CA LEU A 174 -24.97 -92.83 6.48
C LEU A 174 -25.94 -91.64 6.34
N LYS A 175 -26.61 -91.53 5.19
CA LYS A 175 -27.62 -90.50 4.86
C LYS A 175 -28.67 -90.22 5.96
N PRO A 176 -29.27 -91.22 6.66
CA PRO A 176 -30.25 -90.95 7.71
C PRO A 176 -29.66 -90.22 8.93
N TYR A 177 -28.35 -90.31 9.14
CA TYR A 177 -27.66 -89.83 10.34
C TYR A 177 -26.98 -88.46 10.15
N VAL A 178 -26.86 -87.96 8.92
CA VAL A 178 -26.12 -86.74 8.56
C VAL A 178 -26.44 -85.55 9.46
N GLY A 179 -27.72 -85.22 9.66
CA GLY A 179 -28.12 -84.07 10.48
C GLY A 179 -27.78 -84.23 11.97
N ARG A 180 -27.81 -85.46 12.51
CA ARG A 180 -27.42 -85.72 13.91
C ARG A 180 -25.90 -85.78 14.06
N LEU A 181 -25.16 -86.27 13.06
CA LEU A 181 -23.69 -86.24 13.01
C LEU A 181 -23.16 -84.79 12.94
N GLN A 182 -23.79 -83.94 12.12
CA GLN A 182 -23.51 -82.50 12.08
C GLN A 182 -23.69 -81.85 13.45
N PHE A 183 -24.82 -82.13 14.13
CA PHE A 183 -25.07 -81.60 15.47
C PHE A 183 -24.03 -82.07 16.51
N VAL A 184 -23.63 -83.34 16.49
CA VAL A 184 -22.60 -83.85 17.41
C VAL A 184 -21.25 -83.17 17.21
N LEU A 185 -20.77 -83.01 15.96
CA LEU A 185 -19.52 -82.31 15.69
C LEU A 185 -19.58 -80.82 16.07
N GLN A 186 -20.76 -80.19 15.95
CA GLN A 186 -20.95 -78.80 16.39
C GLN A 186 -20.93 -78.66 17.92
N VAL A 187 -21.45 -79.65 18.65
CA VAL A 187 -21.37 -79.70 20.13
C VAL A 187 -19.95 -79.99 20.59
N ASP A 188 -19.25 -80.92 19.95
CA ASP A 188 -17.84 -81.23 20.21
C ASP A 188 -16.95 -79.99 20.07
N LEU A 189 -17.10 -79.26 18.96
CA LEU A 189 -16.41 -77.99 18.71
C LEU A 189 -16.77 -76.91 19.74
N LEU A 190 -18.05 -76.80 20.14
CA LEU A 190 -18.50 -75.80 21.13
C LEU A 190 -17.98 -76.09 22.54
N MET A 191 -17.85 -77.38 22.91
CA MET A 191 -17.34 -77.83 24.21
C MET A 191 -15.82 -78.05 24.21
N SER A 192 -15.11 -77.64 23.14
CA SER A 192 -13.65 -77.78 23.00
C SER A 192 -13.12 -79.20 23.30
N GLY A 193 -13.84 -80.24 22.82
CA GLY A 193 -13.49 -81.64 23.03
C GLY A 193 -13.75 -82.19 24.45
N HIS A 194 -14.45 -81.46 25.32
CA HIS A 194 -14.69 -81.89 26.70
C HIS A 194 -15.78 -82.96 26.81
N LEU A 195 -15.39 -84.23 26.71
CA LEU A 195 -16.29 -85.38 26.62
C LEU A 195 -17.43 -85.40 27.68
N PRO A 196 -17.21 -85.10 28.98
CA PRO A 196 -18.31 -85.05 29.95
C PRO A 196 -19.35 -83.96 29.64
N ALA A 197 -18.92 -82.80 29.13
CA ALA A 197 -19.83 -81.72 28.72
C ALA A 197 -20.57 -82.09 27.42
N ILE A 198 -19.87 -82.70 26.46
CA ILE A 198 -20.47 -83.20 25.21
C ILE A 198 -21.57 -84.22 25.52
N GLU A 199 -21.30 -85.21 26.38
CA GLU A 199 -22.30 -86.22 26.77
C GLU A 199 -23.51 -85.59 27.48
N ALA A 200 -23.27 -84.69 28.45
CA ALA A 200 -24.35 -83.99 29.16
C ALA A 200 -25.24 -83.17 28.21
N VAL A 201 -24.62 -82.40 27.31
CA VAL A 201 -25.31 -81.55 26.33
C VAL A 201 -26.15 -82.37 25.35
N LEU A 202 -25.63 -83.49 24.85
CA LEU A 202 -26.30 -84.33 23.85
C LEU A 202 -27.50 -85.13 24.41
N HIS A 203 -27.56 -85.31 25.74
CA HIS A 203 -28.66 -85.96 26.46
C HIS A 203 -29.69 -84.98 27.06
N LEU A 204 -29.53 -83.66 26.87
CA LEU A 204 -30.48 -82.67 27.38
C LEU A 204 -31.89 -82.86 26.76
N PRO A 205 -32.97 -82.95 27.57
CA PRO A 205 -34.31 -83.12 27.05
C PRO A 205 -34.76 -81.86 26.29
N GLY A 206 -35.23 -82.05 25.05
CA GLY A 206 -35.71 -80.97 24.18
C GLY A 206 -34.64 -80.31 23.30
N VAL A 207 -33.35 -80.67 23.45
CA VAL A 207 -32.28 -80.15 22.60
C VAL A 207 -32.04 -81.09 21.41
N GLN A 208 -32.21 -80.58 20.18
CA GLN A 208 -31.91 -81.33 18.95
C GLN A 208 -31.05 -80.56 17.95
N THR A 209 -30.90 -79.25 18.12
CA THR A 209 -30.13 -78.37 17.24
C THR A 209 -29.28 -77.37 18.02
N MET A 210 -28.26 -76.80 17.38
CA MET A 210 -27.47 -75.70 17.95
C MET A 210 -28.31 -74.45 18.26
N ALA A 211 -29.44 -74.25 17.57
CA ALA A 211 -30.38 -73.18 17.87
C ALA A 211 -31.16 -73.43 19.18
N ASP A 212 -31.35 -74.68 19.59
CA ASP A 212 -31.95 -75.03 20.89
C ASP A 212 -30.95 -74.81 22.03
N LEU A 213 -29.66 -75.10 21.80
CA LEU A 213 -28.58 -74.75 22.74
C LEU A 213 -28.44 -73.24 22.92
N ALA A 214 -28.52 -72.47 21.84
CA ALA A 214 -28.53 -71.02 21.91
C ALA A 214 -29.74 -70.45 22.71
N ARG A 215 -30.81 -71.23 22.90
CA ARG A 215 -32.00 -70.86 23.71
C ARG A 215 -31.86 -71.15 25.21
N LEU A 216 -30.88 -71.93 25.66
CA LEU A 216 -30.61 -72.17 27.07
C LEU A 216 -30.13 -70.90 27.79
N ASP A 217 -30.68 -70.63 28.96
CA ASP A 217 -30.34 -69.47 29.79
C ASP A 217 -29.01 -69.66 30.53
N GLU A 218 -28.41 -68.56 30.98
CA GLU A 218 -27.13 -68.57 31.69
C GLU A 218 -27.14 -69.47 32.95
N PRO A 219 -28.22 -69.50 33.78
CA PRO A 219 -28.34 -70.45 34.88
C PRO A 219 -28.43 -71.92 34.44
N ALA A 220 -28.88 -72.27 33.23
CA ALA A 220 -28.81 -73.63 32.72
C ALA A 220 -27.38 -73.99 32.29
N TRP A 221 -26.68 -73.07 31.63
CA TRP A 221 -25.27 -73.25 31.27
C TRP A 221 -24.36 -73.38 32.50
N GLN A 222 -24.55 -72.53 33.51
CA GLN A 222 -23.81 -72.61 34.77
C GLN A 222 -23.99 -73.98 35.43
N ARG A 223 -25.23 -74.45 35.61
CA ARG A 223 -25.53 -75.77 36.20
C ARG A 223 -24.90 -76.92 35.40
N LEU A 224 -24.84 -76.81 34.08
CA LEU A 224 -24.23 -77.83 33.23
C LEU A 224 -22.71 -77.87 33.44
N VAL A 225 -22.03 -76.72 33.37
CA VAL A 225 -20.58 -76.62 33.58
C VAL A 225 -20.17 -77.04 34.99
N GLU A 226 -20.93 -76.66 36.01
CA GLU A 226 -20.71 -77.09 37.41
C GLU A 226 -20.87 -78.61 37.59
N GLN A 227 -21.76 -79.26 36.83
CA GLN A 227 -21.94 -80.71 36.86
C GLN A 227 -20.87 -81.47 36.08
N THR A 228 -20.38 -80.93 34.97
CA THR A 228 -19.44 -81.63 34.09
C THR A 228 -17.98 -81.35 34.43
N GLY A 229 -17.70 -80.26 35.14
CA GLY A 229 -16.36 -79.71 35.29
C GLY A 229 -15.94 -78.84 34.10
N VAL A 230 -14.77 -78.21 34.26
CA VAL A 230 -14.14 -77.32 33.28
C VAL A 230 -12.95 -78.05 32.64
N PRO A 231 -12.67 -77.87 31.33
CA PRO A 231 -11.55 -78.55 30.68
C PRO A 231 -10.20 -78.14 31.30
N PRO A 232 -9.21 -79.06 31.41
CA PRO A 232 -7.95 -78.80 32.10
C PRO A 232 -7.05 -77.76 31.44
N HIS A 233 -7.40 -77.26 30.25
CA HIS A 233 -6.68 -76.23 29.50
C HIS A 233 -7.26 -74.81 29.68
N PHE A 234 -8.30 -74.61 30.50
CA PHE A 234 -8.87 -73.29 30.78
C PHE A 234 -8.22 -72.63 32.01
N ASP A 235 -7.38 -71.61 31.76
CA ASP A 235 -6.71 -70.85 32.82
C ASP A 235 -7.64 -69.84 33.51
N GLY A 236 -7.56 -69.77 34.85
CA GLY A 236 -8.27 -68.80 35.69
C GLY A 236 -7.61 -68.66 37.06
N ALA A 237 -7.81 -67.52 37.73
CA ALA A 237 -7.17 -67.25 39.04
C ALA A 237 -7.82 -68.03 40.20
N SER A 238 -9.03 -68.54 39.98
CA SER A 238 -9.78 -69.41 40.88
C SER A 238 -10.60 -70.40 40.05
N HIS A 239 -11.11 -71.47 40.68
CA HIS A 239 -12.01 -72.42 40.00
C HIS A 239 -13.29 -71.73 39.50
N GLU A 240 -13.80 -70.75 40.26
CA GLU A 240 -14.95 -69.93 39.90
C GLU A 240 -14.67 -69.03 38.67
N ASP A 241 -13.45 -68.49 38.56
CA ASP A 241 -13.00 -67.77 37.36
C ASP A 241 -12.84 -68.70 36.15
N GLN A 242 -12.39 -69.94 36.34
CA GLN A 242 -12.30 -70.95 35.27
C GLN A 242 -13.69 -71.30 34.73
N VAL A 243 -14.66 -71.57 35.62
CA VAL A 243 -16.08 -71.78 35.26
C VAL A 243 -16.63 -70.58 34.50
N ARG A 244 -16.42 -69.36 35.01
CA ARG A 244 -16.91 -68.13 34.37
C ARG A 244 -16.32 -67.92 32.97
N ARG A 245 -15.01 -68.16 32.80
CA ARG A 245 -14.32 -68.01 31.49
C ARG A 245 -14.77 -69.07 30.48
N TYR A 246 -14.90 -70.32 30.90
CA TYR A 246 -15.36 -71.39 30.02
C TYR A 246 -16.81 -71.16 29.59
N MET A 247 -17.70 -70.84 30.53
CA MET A 247 -19.09 -70.45 30.24
C MET A 247 -19.18 -69.24 29.31
N ALA A 248 -18.38 -68.19 29.55
CA ALA A 248 -18.33 -67.02 28.67
C ALA A 248 -17.90 -67.38 27.25
N SER A 249 -16.97 -68.32 27.06
CA SER A 249 -16.55 -68.77 25.73
C SER A 249 -17.69 -69.47 24.96
N ILE A 250 -18.44 -70.36 25.62
CA ILE A 250 -19.60 -71.08 25.06
C ILE A 250 -20.71 -70.08 24.70
N VAL A 251 -21.06 -69.19 25.64
CA VAL A 251 -22.14 -68.20 25.45
C VAL A 251 -21.79 -67.21 24.34
N THR A 252 -20.55 -66.72 24.28
CA THR A 252 -20.08 -65.81 23.23
C THR A 252 -20.12 -66.49 21.86
N ALA A 253 -19.69 -67.75 21.75
CA ALA A 253 -19.74 -68.51 20.51
C ALA A 253 -21.19 -68.72 20.02
N LEU A 254 -22.11 -69.07 20.92
CA LEU A 254 -23.54 -69.21 20.59
C LEU A 254 -24.19 -67.88 20.19
N GLN A 255 -23.88 -66.77 20.88
CA GLN A 255 -24.36 -65.43 20.51
C GLN A 255 -23.79 -64.96 19.16
N ALA A 256 -22.53 -65.31 18.86
CA ALA A 256 -21.90 -65.00 17.58
C ALA A 256 -22.56 -65.78 16.42
N ALA A 257 -22.93 -67.04 16.64
CA ALA A 257 -23.61 -67.88 15.65
C ALA A 257 -25.11 -67.54 15.47
N TYR A 258 -25.79 -67.12 16.54
CA TYR A 258 -27.24 -66.81 16.54
C TYR A 258 -27.54 -65.36 16.96
N PRO A 259 -27.09 -64.35 16.19
CA PRO A 259 -27.18 -62.94 16.59
C PRO A 259 -28.62 -62.45 16.79
N THR A 260 -29.56 -62.91 15.97
CA THR A 260 -30.98 -62.57 16.09
C THR A 260 -31.57 -63.06 17.41
N LEU A 261 -31.16 -64.24 17.89
CA LEU A 261 -31.61 -64.80 19.16
C LEU A 261 -30.99 -64.03 20.35
N ALA A 262 -29.71 -63.64 20.24
CA ALA A 262 -29.05 -62.81 21.24
C ALA A 262 -29.73 -61.44 21.40
N ILE A 263 -30.03 -60.76 20.29
CA ILE A 263 -30.74 -59.47 20.29
C ILE A 263 -32.18 -59.63 20.74
N LEU A 264 -32.88 -60.69 20.32
CA LEU A 264 -34.24 -61.00 20.76
C LEU A 264 -34.33 -61.13 22.29
N ARG A 265 -33.36 -61.77 22.94
CA ARG A 265 -33.29 -61.85 24.41
C ARG A 265 -33.18 -60.48 25.06
N ILE A 266 -32.20 -59.67 24.65
CA ILE A 266 -31.98 -58.33 25.22
C ILE A 266 -33.18 -57.41 24.96
N ALA A 267 -33.83 -57.53 23.80
CA ALA A 267 -35.03 -56.78 23.43
C ALA A 267 -36.26 -57.21 24.24
N LYS A 268 -36.41 -58.51 24.53
CA LYS A 268 -37.53 -59.06 25.32
C LYS A 268 -37.53 -58.57 26.76
N ASP A 269 -36.33 -58.42 27.35
CA ASP A 269 -36.15 -57.93 28.72
C ASP A 269 -36.16 -56.38 28.81
N SER A 270 -36.12 -55.67 27.67
CA SER A 270 -36.07 -54.20 27.61
C SER A 270 -37.46 -53.57 27.60
N HIS A 271 -37.61 -52.47 28.34
CA HIS A 271 -38.81 -51.62 28.32
C HIS A 271 -38.75 -50.55 27.20
N ASP A 272 -37.59 -50.39 26.55
CA ASP A 272 -37.31 -49.37 25.51
C ASP A 272 -37.48 -49.91 24.07
N VAL A 273 -38.15 -51.06 23.93
CA VAL A 273 -38.40 -51.76 22.67
C VAL A 273 -39.88 -52.11 22.54
N ASP A 274 -40.46 -51.90 21.35
CA ASP A 274 -41.83 -52.33 21.06
C ASP A 274 -41.92 -53.86 21.10
N GLN A 275 -42.70 -54.39 22.04
CA GLN A 275 -42.88 -55.84 22.21
C GLN A 275 -43.52 -56.52 20.98
N ARG A 276 -44.18 -55.76 20.09
CA ARG A 276 -44.66 -56.28 18.79
C ARG A 276 -43.49 -56.56 17.83
N ALA A 277 -42.37 -55.84 17.95
CA ALA A 277 -41.13 -56.15 17.23
C ALA A 277 -40.41 -57.37 17.83
N VAL A 278 -40.53 -57.61 19.14
CA VAL A 278 -40.10 -58.86 19.79
C VAL A 278 -40.91 -60.04 19.20
N THR A 279 -42.23 -59.94 19.12
CA THR A 279 -43.10 -60.96 18.47
C THR A 279 -42.75 -61.20 17.00
N PHE A 280 -42.42 -60.15 16.24
CA PHE A 280 -41.94 -60.31 14.85
C PHE A 280 -40.68 -61.16 14.78
N LEU A 281 -39.70 -60.91 15.66
CA LEU A 281 -38.43 -61.65 15.70
C LEU A 281 -38.62 -63.09 16.22
N GLU A 282 -39.52 -63.32 17.18
CA GLU A 282 -39.91 -64.68 17.62
C GLU A 282 -40.52 -65.50 16.48
N ASN A 283 -41.37 -64.89 15.66
CA ASN A 283 -41.97 -65.51 14.47
C ASN A 283 -41.00 -65.62 13.27
N ALA A 284 -39.76 -65.14 13.38
CA ALA A 284 -38.77 -65.09 12.31
C ALA A 284 -37.50 -65.91 12.61
N PRO A 285 -37.59 -67.23 12.86
CA PRO A 285 -36.48 -68.05 13.36
C PRO A 285 -35.26 -68.14 12.41
N ASN A 286 -35.46 -67.88 11.11
CA ASN A 286 -34.41 -67.95 10.08
C ASN A 286 -33.93 -66.56 9.62
N PHE A 287 -34.38 -65.47 10.25
CA PHE A 287 -33.93 -64.12 9.91
C PHE A 287 -32.59 -63.83 10.58
N ASP A 288 -31.52 -63.57 9.82
CA ASP A 288 -30.28 -62.99 10.35
C ASP A 288 -30.40 -61.46 10.41
N ILE A 289 -30.44 -60.92 11.62
CA ILE A 289 -30.54 -59.47 11.86
C ILE A 289 -29.28 -58.69 11.44
N ARG A 290 -28.11 -59.33 11.32
CA ARG A 290 -26.87 -58.65 10.88
C ARG A 290 -26.91 -58.27 9.40
N ASN A 291 -27.36 -59.18 8.54
CA ASN A 291 -27.25 -59.05 7.09
C ASN A 291 -28.59 -59.13 6.33
N GLY A 292 -29.65 -59.62 6.96
CA GLY A 292 -30.95 -59.83 6.34
C GLY A 292 -31.68 -58.51 6.04
N ARG A 293 -32.18 -58.37 4.80
CA ARG A 293 -33.02 -57.23 4.41
C ARG A 293 -34.43 -57.39 5.00
N VAL A 294 -34.73 -56.61 6.05
CA VAL A 294 -36.02 -56.66 6.79
C VAL A 294 -37.22 -56.61 5.84
N ASP A 295 -37.26 -55.68 4.88
CA ASP A 295 -38.39 -55.54 3.95
C ASP A 295 -38.57 -56.76 3.03
N THR A 296 -37.48 -57.31 2.50
CA THR A 296 -37.51 -58.47 1.60
C THR A 296 -37.90 -59.73 2.34
N TYR A 297 -37.37 -59.93 3.55
CA TYR A 297 -37.78 -61.03 4.41
C TYR A 297 -39.26 -60.90 4.79
N ALA A 298 -39.72 -59.68 5.09
CA ALA A 298 -41.10 -59.42 5.45
C ALA A 298 -42.09 -59.65 4.32
N ALA A 299 -41.74 -59.28 3.09
CA ALA A 299 -42.55 -59.54 1.90
C ALA A 299 -42.74 -61.05 1.64
N HIS A 300 -41.69 -61.86 1.80
CA HIS A 300 -41.74 -63.31 1.54
C HIS A 300 -42.36 -64.13 2.67
N HIS A 301 -42.33 -63.66 3.92
CA HIS A 301 -42.78 -64.42 5.11
C HIS A 301 -43.95 -63.76 5.85
N ALA A 302 -44.68 -62.84 5.22
CA ALA A 302 -45.77 -62.06 5.83
C ALA A 302 -46.81 -62.92 6.59
N ALA A 303 -47.10 -64.13 6.09
CA ALA A 303 -48.07 -65.05 6.67
C ALA A 303 -47.65 -65.62 8.04
N THR A 304 -46.35 -65.67 8.37
CA THR A 304 -45.86 -66.19 9.65
C THR A 304 -45.41 -65.08 10.60
N ILE A 305 -44.64 -64.11 10.11
CA ILE A 305 -44.00 -63.09 10.95
C ILE A 305 -44.99 -62.13 11.63
N PHE A 306 -46.08 -61.78 10.95
CA PHE A 306 -47.11 -60.86 11.47
C PHE A 306 -48.24 -61.58 12.23
N LYS A 307 -48.07 -62.86 12.56
CA LYS A 307 -49.05 -63.61 13.35
C LYS A 307 -49.16 -63.00 14.75
N GLY A 308 -50.31 -62.39 15.03
CA GLY A 308 -50.57 -61.64 16.28
C GLY A 308 -50.36 -60.12 16.17
N ILE A 309 -50.03 -59.58 14.99
CA ILE A 309 -49.77 -58.15 14.77
C ILE A 309 -50.83 -57.57 13.81
N ALA A 310 -51.51 -56.51 14.25
CA ALA A 310 -52.55 -55.85 13.45
C ALA A 310 -51.98 -55.16 12.20
N GLU A 311 -52.78 -55.07 11.13
CA GLU A 311 -52.30 -54.56 9.84
C GLU A 311 -51.84 -53.10 9.88
N ALA A 312 -52.54 -52.26 10.66
CA ALA A 312 -52.16 -50.86 10.88
C ALA A 312 -50.78 -50.71 11.56
N ASP A 313 -50.41 -51.65 12.44
CA ASP A 313 -49.18 -51.59 13.24
C ASP A 313 -47.94 -52.10 12.50
N ARG A 314 -48.11 -52.85 11.40
CA ARG A 314 -47.00 -53.51 10.69
C ARG A 314 -45.93 -52.50 10.24
N GLY A 315 -46.34 -51.29 9.86
CA GLY A 315 -45.43 -50.23 9.42
C GLY A 315 -44.47 -49.78 10.54
N ASP A 316 -44.96 -49.66 11.77
CA ASP A 316 -44.15 -49.23 12.91
C ASP A 316 -43.31 -50.37 13.49
N VAL A 317 -43.84 -51.60 13.50
CA VAL A 317 -43.06 -52.81 13.81
C VAL A 317 -41.84 -52.94 12.88
N LEU A 318 -42.02 -52.72 11.56
CA LEU A 318 -40.91 -52.76 10.61
C LEU A 318 -39.90 -51.62 10.82
N LYS A 319 -40.32 -50.44 11.30
CA LYS A 319 -39.38 -49.36 11.67
C LYS A 319 -38.53 -49.76 12.88
N GLU A 320 -39.15 -50.38 13.89
CA GLU A 320 -38.45 -50.76 15.13
C GLU A 320 -37.52 -51.96 14.90
N VAL A 321 -37.92 -52.97 14.15
CA VAL A 321 -37.02 -54.07 13.73
C VAL A 321 -35.80 -53.51 12.97
N LYS A 322 -35.98 -52.48 12.12
CA LYS A 322 -34.87 -51.77 11.47
C LYS A 322 -34.05 -50.92 12.44
N ARG A 323 -34.60 -50.38 13.52
CA ARG A 323 -33.84 -49.70 14.59
C ARG A 323 -32.94 -50.71 15.30
N LEU A 324 -33.50 -51.83 15.74
CA LEU A 324 -32.74 -52.93 16.37
C LEU A 324 -31.59 -53.40 15.46
N GLN A 325 -31.86 -53.61 14.16
CA GLN A 325 -30.82 -53.95 13.18
C GLN A 325 -29.73 -52.87 13.06
N ARG A 326 -30.07 -51.58 13.02
CA ARG A 326 -29.07 -50.50 12.93
C ARG A 326 -28.22 -50.38 14.19
N LEU A 327 -28.80 -50.59 15.37
CA LEU A 327 -28.06 -50.58 16.64
C LEU A 327 -27.17 -51.82 16.78
N ALA A 328 -27.65 -52.99 16.33
CA ALA A 328 -26.88 -54.24 16.30
C ALA A 328 -25.64 -54.16 15.39
N ALA A 329 -25.69 -53.33 14.33
CA ALA A 329 -24.53 -53.06 13.50
C ALA A 329 -23.45 -52.22 14.21
N VAL A 330 -23.84 -51.37 15.18
CA VAL A 330 -22.92 -50.56 16.00
C VAL A 330 -22.25 -51.43 17.05
N SER A 331 -23.01 -52.22 17.82
CA SER A 331 -22.47 -53.20 18.75
C SER A 331 -23.40 -54.41 18.90
N THR A 332 -22.81 -55.61 18.98
CA THR A 332 -23.50 -56.85 19.42
C THR A 332 -23.06 -57.31 20.80
N ASP A 333 -22.29 -56.49 21.53
CA ASP A 333 -21.98 -56.76 22.94
C ASP A 333 -23.26 -56.59 23.79
N PRO A 334 -23.61 -57.55 24.68
CA PRO A 334 -24.88 -57.50 25.42
C PRO A 334 -25.06 -56.28 26.33
N GLU A 335 -24.00 -55.78 26.95
CA GLU A 335 -24.08 -54.63 27.86
C GLU A 335 -24.18 -53.33 27.07
N ALA A 336 -23.29 -53.13 26.10
CA ALA A 336 -23.31 -51.95 25.25
C ALA A 336 -24.58 -51.86 24.38
N PHE A 337 -25.11 -52.98 23.89
CA PHE A 337 -26.38 -52.99 23.15
C PHE A 337 -27.56 -52.66 24.07
N ARG A 338 -27.61 -53.21 25.30
CA ARG A 338 -28.64 -52.85 26.29
C ARG A 338 -28.60 -51.36 26.64
N SER A 339 -27.41 -50.80 26.86
CA SER A 339 -27.24 -49.36 27.08
C SER A 339 -27.63 -48.52 25.87
N LEU A 340 -27.33 -48.97 24.64
CA LEU A 340 -27.74 -48.29 23.40
C LEU A 340 -29.28 -48.20 23.27
N LEU A 341 -30.02 -49.25 23.62
CA LEU A 341 -31.48 -49.28 23.57
C LEU A 341 -32.13 -48.18 24.42
N GLY A 342 -31.57 -47.90 25.61
CA GLY A 342 -32.01 -46.83 26.51
C GLY A 342 -31.59 -45.41 26.10
N THR A 343 -30.85 -45.25 24.99
CA THR A 343 -30.51 -43.92 24.43
C THR A 343 -31.49 -43.47 23.36
N LYS A 344 -31.48 -42.16 23.06
CA LYS A 344 -32.19 -41.60 21.90
C LYS A 344 -31.52 -41.92 20.55
N PHE A 345 -30.39 -42.63 20.53
CA PHE A 345 -29.72 -42.98 19.27
C PHE A 345 -30.46 -44.13 18.56
N GLY A 346 -30.63 -43.99 17.24
CA GLY A 346 -31.30 -44.98 16.40
C GLY A 346 -30.47 -45.44 15.19
N SER A 347 -29.21 -45.02 15.08
CA SER A 347 -28.28 -45.37 14.00
C SER A 347 -26.83 -44.98 14.35
N ALA A 348 -25.86 -45.53 13.61
CA ALA A 348 -24.46 -45.12 13.67
C ALA A 348 -24.26 -43.63 13.35
N HIS A 349 -24.95 -43.09 12.35
CA HIS A 349 -24.88 -41.67 11.97
C HIS A 349 -25.23 -40.73 13.15
N ALA A 350 -26.31 -41.04 13.87
CA ALA A 350 -26.76 -40.26 15.02
C ALA A 350 -25.74 -40.24 16.17
N ILE A 351 -24.85 -41.23 16.25
CA ILE A 351 -23.73 -41.29 17.21
C ILE A 351 -22.51 -40.55 16.63
N ALA A 352 -22.18 -40.78 15.36
CA ALA A 352 -21.00 -40.23 14.68
C ALA A 352 -20.99 -38.69 14.58
N VAL A 353 -22.16 -38.06 14.42
CA VAL A 353 -22.33 -36.60 14.35
C VAL A 353 -22.09 -35.92 15.72
N VAL A 354 -22.16 -36.65 16.83
CA VAL A 354 -21.78 -36.10 18.15
C VAL A 354 -20.25 -36.03 18.24
N PRO A 355 -19.64 -34.90 18.62
CA PRO A 355 -18.19 -34.81 18.82
C PRO A 355 -17.67 -35.85 19.82
N GLY A 356 -16.62 -36.60 19.47
CA GLY A 356 -16.17 -37.76 20.25
C GLY A 356 -15.85 -37.48 21.72
N ALA A 357 -15.20 -36.35 22.01
CA ALA A 357 -14.93 -35.92 23.40
C ALA A 357 -16.23 -35.70 24.20
N SER A 358 -17.26 -35.10 23.58
CA SER A 358 -18.58 -34.92 24.19
C SER A 358 -19.31 -36.25 24.36
N PHE A 359 -19.22 -37.16 23.38
CA PHE A 359 -19.82 -38.50 23.48
C PHE A 359 -19.21 -39.30 24.65
N VAL A 360 -17.87 -39.37 24.73
CA VAL A 360 -17.15 -40.06 25.80
C VAL A 360 -17.44 -39.43 27.17
N SER A 361 -17.47 -38.09 27.26
CA SER A 361 -17.78 -37.40 28.52
C SER A 361 -19.22 -37.60 29.00
N HIS A 362 -20.20 -37.77 28.10
CA HIS A 362 -21.61 -37.84 28.47
C HIS A 362 -22.11 -39.28 28.65
N TYR A 363 -21.58 -40.24 27.88
CA TYR A 363 -22.01 -41.63 27.88
C TYR A 363 -20.95 -42.62 28.40
N GLY A 364 -19.76 -42.17 28.79
CA GLY A 364 -18.66 -43.00 29.30
C GLY A 364 -19.08 -43.95 30.43
N HIS A 365 -19.88 -43.47 31.39
CA HIS A 365 -20.39 -44.30 32.48
C HIS A 365 -21.42 -45.36 32.03
N SER A 366 -22.19 -45.09 30.97
CA SER A 366 -23.24 -45.99 30.46
C SER A 366 -22.69 -47.16 29.64
N PHE A 367 -21.47 -47.03 29.10
CA PHE A 367 -20.84 -48.02 28.22
C PHE A 367 -19.62 -48.72 28.85
N GLY A 368 -19.53 -48.79 30.18
CA GLY A 368 -18.44 -49.51 30.86
C GLY A 368 -17.11 -48.75 30.97
N GLY A 369 -17.08 -47.45 30.63
CA GLY A 369 -15.94 -46.56 30.83
C GLY A 369 -15.55 -45.76 29.59
N PRO A 370 -14.63 -44.78 29.73
CA PRO A 370 -14.26 -43.87 28.63
C PRO A 370 -13.71 -44.59 27.39
N ALA A 371 -12.90 -45.65 27.58
CA ALA A 371 -12.30 -46.40 26.48
C ALA A 371 -13.34 -47.19 25.67
N ALA A 372 -14.34 -47.79 26.33
CA ALA A 372 -15.40 -48.53 25.66
C ALA A 372 -16.39 -47.59 24.94
N ALA A 373 -16.71 -46.44 25.53
CA ALA A 373 -17.47 -45.39 24.84
C ALA A 373 -16.72 -44.82 23.61
N ALA A 374 -15.40 -44.66 23.70
CA ALA A 374 -14.57 -44.22 22.57
C ALA A 374 -14.58 -45.25 21.43
N ALA A 375 -14.33 -46.53 21.74
CA ALA A 375 -14.37 -47.61 20.75
C ALA A 375 -15.74 -47.75 20.07
N LEU A 376 -16.85 -47.56 20.81
CA LEU A 376 -18.20 -47.55 20.26
C LEU A 376 -18.45 -46.33 19.35
N HIS A 377 -17.90 -45.16 19.69
CA HIS A 377 -17.98 -43.95 18.85
C HIS A 377 -17.17 -44.10 17.56
N GLU A 378 -15.91 -44.55 17.64
CA GLU A 378 -15.07 -44.86 16.48
C GLU A 378 -15.73 -45.89 15.55
N ARG A 379 -16.36 -46.93 16.13
CA ARG A 379 -17.13 -47.92 15.37
C ARG A 379 -18.32 -47.29 14.65
N ALA A 380 -19.03 -46.36 15.30
CA ALA A 380 -20.13 -45.62 14.68
C ALA A 380 -19.64 -44.70 13.54
N GLN A 381 -18.53 -43.97 13.74
CA GLN A 381 -17.89 -43.15 12.71
C GLN A 381 -17.47 -43.98 11.50
N PHE A 382 -16.87 -45.15 11.71
CA PHE A 382 -16.49 -46.06 10.63
C PHE A 382 -17.70 -46.53 9.82
N ILE A 383 -18.81 -46.91 10.49
CA ILE A 383 -20.03 -47.34 9.82
C ILE A 383 -20.66 -46.17 9.05
N ASP A 384 -20.67 -44.96 9.62
CA ASP A 384 -21.21 -43.78 8.96
C ASP A 384 -20.39 -43.39 7.73
N ALA A 385 -19.06 -43.30 7.86
CA ALA A 385 -18.16 -43.03 6.74
C ALA A 385 -18.29 -44.08 5.62
N ARG A 386 -18.42 -45.37 5.96
CA ARG A 386 -18.67 -46.44 4.99
C ARG A 386 -20.01 -46.27 4.28
N ASN A 387 -21.07 -45.93 5.02
CA ASN A 387 -22.41 -45.74 4.47
C ASN A 387 -22.49 -44.46 3.60
N LEU A 388 -21.83 -43.38 4.01
CA LEU A 388 -21.67 -42.14 3.24
C LEU A 388 -20.84 -42.38 1.98
N HIS A 389 -19.75 -43.15 2.05
CA HIS A 389 -18.97 -43.55 0.88
C HIS A 389 -19.80 -44.41 -0.09
N MET A 390 -20.59 -45.35 0.41
CA MET A 390 -21.50 -46.15 -0.42
C MET A 390 -22.60 -45.28 -1.05
N LEU A 391 -23.19 -44.35 -0.29
CA LEU A 391 -24.15 -43.38 -0.81
C LEU A 391 -23.54 -42.48 -1.88
N ALA A 392 -22.33 -41.95 -1.66
CA ALA A 392 -21.60 -41.13 -2.61
C ALA A 392 -21.18 -41.92 -3.86
N SER A 393 -20.80 -43.19 -3.71
CA SER A 393 -20.43 -44.09 -4.82
C SER A 393 -21.65 -44.47 -5.67
N VAL A 394 -22.79 -44.81 -5.06
CA VAL A 394 -24.05 -45.11 -5.76
C VAL A 394 -24.62 -43.83 -6.40
N ARG A 395 -24.63 -42.71 -5.68
CA ARG A 395 -25.08 -41.41 -6.20
C ARG A 395 -24.17 -40.89 -7.32
N GLY A 396 -22.86 -41.10 -7.21
CA GLY A 396 -21.90 -40.85 -8.29
C GLY A 396 -22.16 -41.73 -9.50
N SER A 397 -22.37 -43.03 -9.31
CA SER A 397 -22.66 -44.00 -10.38
C SER A 397 -23.99 -43.73 -11.10
N LEU A 398 -24.97 -43.13 -10.41
CA LEU A 398 -26.27 -42.73 -10.97
C LEU A 398 -26.28 -41.31 -11.55
N HIS A 399 -25.22 -40.52 -11.36
CA HIS A 399 -25.16 -39.10 -11.78
C HIS A 399 -23.88 -38.71 -12.55
N THR A 400 -23.04 -39.66 -13.00
CA THR A 400 -21.95 -39.35 -13.94
C THR A 400 -22.32 -39.76 -15.38
N PRO A 401 -22.35 -38.82 -16.34
CA PRO A 401 -22.03 -39.14 -17.72
C PRO A 401 -20.59 -39.70 -17.78
N PRO A 402 -20.24 -40.55 -18.75
CA PRO A 402 -18.94 -41.23 -18.78
C PRO A 402 -17.79 -40.29 -19.21
N THR A 403 -17.35 -39.41 -18.31
CA THR A 403 -16.17 -38.55 -18.50
C THR A 403 -14.92 -39.22 -17.93
N ARG A 404 -14.06 -39.69 -18.83
CA ARG A 404 -12.75 -40.33 -18.58
C ARG A 404 -11.70 -39.49 -17.82
N ALA A 405 -12.06 -38.30 -17.32
CA ALA A 405 -11.13 -37.31 -16.77
C ALA A 405 -10.90 -37.44 -15.25
N LEU A 406 -11.79 -38.10 -14.50
CA LEU A 406 -11.57 -38.42 -13.08
C LEU A 406 -11.43 -39.93 -12.92
N GLY A 407 -10.21 -40.40 -13.09
CA GLY A 407 -9.92 -41.82 -13.18
C GLY A 407 -9.97 -42.57 -11.85
N HIS A 408 -11.01 -43.37 -11.65
CA HIS A 408 -10.85 -44.68 -11.02
C HIS A 408 -10.70 -45.76 -12.10
N TYR A 409 -9.55 -45.75 -12.78
CA TYR A 409 -9.01 -46.92 -13.45
C TYR A 409 -8.01 -47.59 -12.50
N SER A 410 -8.26 -48.83 -12.07
CA SER A 410 -7.21 -49.63 -11.46
C SER A 410 -6.31 -50.21 -12.57
N PRO A 411 -4.97 -50.01 -12.54
CA PRO A 411 -4.08 -50.45 -13.62
C PRO A 411 -4.12 -51.97 -13.93
N ALA A 412 -4.59 -52.78 -12.96
CA ALA A 412 -4.70 -54.23 -13.08
C ALA A 412 -5.65 -54.71 -14.20
N LEU A 413 -6.68 -53.94 -14.57
CA LEU A 413 -7.60 -54.33 -15.64
C LEU A 413 -7.05 -53.98 -17.04
N GLN A 414 -6.32 -52.87 -17.15
CA GLN A 414 -5.75 -52.41 -18.43
C GLN A 414 -4.61 -53.33 -18.89
N ALA A 415 -3.81 -53.86 -17.96
CA ALA A 415 -2.78 -54.86 -18.23
C ALA A 415 -3.33 -56.19 -18.79
N ARG A 416 -4.60 -56.53 -18.50
CA ARG A 416 -5.24 -57.77 -18.98
C ARG A 416 -5.87 -57.66 -20.38
N LEU A 417 -6.12 -56.45 -20.89
CA LEU A 417 -6.84 -56.23 -22.15
C LEU A 417 -5.95 -55.85 -23.34
N TYR A 418 -4.70 -55.43 -23.13
CA TYR A 418 -3.79 -55.01 -24.21
C TYR A 418 -2.48 -55.81 -24.32
N ALA A 419 -2.33 -56.89 -23.57
CA ALA A 419 -1.17 -57.77 -23.65
C ALA A 419 -1.34 -58.90 -24.69
N ARG A 420 -1.50 -58.57 -25.99
CA ARG A 420 -1.11 -59.47 -27.10
C ARG A 420 -0.86 -58.73 -28.43
N HIS A 421 0.44 -58.63 -28.73
CA HIS A 421 1.10 -58.28 -30.01
C HIS A 421 1.09 -56.82 -30.49
N PRO A 422 2.15 -56.41 -31.24
CA PRO A 422 2.55 -55.01 -31.30
C PRO A 422 2.47 -54.38 -32.71
N THR A 423 2.68 -53.06 -32.73
CA THR A 423 3.16 -52.20 -33.83
C THR A 423 2.25 -51.85 -35.03
N GLN A 424 2.28 -50.54 -35.33
CA GLN A 424 2.01 -49.85 -36.60
C GLN A 424 0.55 -49.75 -37.12
N GLY A 425 0.04 -48.51 -37.23
CA GLY A 425 -1.11 -48.22 -38.10
C GLY A 425 -2.01 -47.02 -37.72
N ARG A 426 -1.55 -45.80 -38.03
CA ARG A 426 -2.32 -44.67 -38.62
C ARG A 426 -3.83 -44.52 -38.26
N ILE A 427 -4.19 -43.39 -37.66
CA ILE A 427 -5.59 -42.90 -37.57
C ILE A 427 -6.08 -42.45 -38.96
N PRO A 428 -7.29 -42.87 -39.37
CA PRO A 428 -8.23 -41.93 -39.99
C PRO A 428 -9.66 -42.07 -39.44
N GLY A 429 -10.43 -40.98 -39.43
CA GLY A 429 -11.82 -40.96 -38.96
C GLY A 429 -12.85 -41.44 -39.99
N GLY A 430 -14.08 -41.64 -39.53
CA GLY A 430 -15.24 -41.97 -40.36
C GLY A 430 -16.47 -42.26 -39.50
N GLU A 431 -17.60 -41.61 -39.80
CA GLU A 431 -18.89 -41.87 -39.16
C GLU A 431 -19.57 -43.14 -39.73
N ALA A 432 -20.69 -43.53 -39.11
CA ALA A 432 -21.62 -44.59 -39.52
C ALA A 432 -21.13 -46.05 -39.38
N GLY A 433 -21.41 -46.63 -38.20
CA GLY A 433 -21.23 -48.06 -37.91
C GLY A 433 -22.16 -48.52 -36.79
N ALA A 434 -23.47 -48.47 -37.02
CA ALA A 434 -24.47 -48.74 -36.00
C ALA A 434 -24.66 -50.24 -35.68
N ARG A 435 -24.88 -50.52 -34.39
CA ARG A 435 -25.52 -51.74 -33.83
C ARG A 435 -24.81 -53.09 -34.06
N MET A 436 -24.19 -53.61 -32.99
CA MET A 436 -24.27 -55.06 -32.70
C MET A 436 -24.54 -55.33 -31.22
N HIS A 437 -25.48 -56.25 -31.00
CA HIS A 437 -26.20 -56.60 -29.79
C HIS A 437 -25.37 -56.88 -28.51
N LEU A 438 -25.86 -56.33 -27.39
CA LEU A 438 -25.95 -57.05 -26.12
C LEU A 438 -27.41 -57.00 -25.65
N ARG A 439 -28.14 -58.11 -25.79
CA ARG A 439 -29.39 -58.34 -25.06
C ARG A 439 -29.02 -58.85 -23.67
N ALA A 440 -29.38 -58.09 -22.64
CA ALA A 440 -29.51 -58.61 -21.28
C ALA A 440 -31.01 -58.64 -20.96
N ASP A 441 -31.69 -59.72 -21.35
CA ASP A 441 -33.07 -59.99 -20.94
C ASP A 441 -33.08 -60.41 -19.46
N HIS A 442 -32.90 -59.45 -18.54
CA HIS A 442 -33.35 -59.45 -17.15
C HIS A 442 -33.11 -58.03 -16.59
N GLY A 443 -34.18 -57.24 -16.45
CA GLY A 443 -34.08 -55.84 -16.01
C GLY A 443 -33.41 -55.70 -14.64
N SER A 444 -32.50 -54.74 -14.51
CA SER A 444 -31.82 -54.46 -13.27
C SER A 444 -32.80 -53.89 -12.23
N PRO A 445 -32.64 -54.20 -10.93
CA PRO A 445 -33.36 -53.47 -9.87
C PRO A 445 -33.14 -51.95 -9.91
N ALA A 446 -32.07 -51.47 -10.57
CA ALA A 446 -31.83 -50.05 -10.80
C ALA A 446 -32.78 -49.41 -11.84
N ASP A 447 -33.23 -50.19 -12.83
CA ASP A 447 -34.07 -49.69 -13.93
C ASP A 447 -35.50 -49.40 -13.43
N ASN A 448 -36.04 -50.24 -12.54
CA ASN A 448 -37.35 -50.02 -11.91
C ASN A 448 -37.37 -48.92 -10.82
N LEU A 449 -36.20 -48.50 -10.34
CA LEU A 449 -36.07 -47.42 -9.34
C LEU A 449 -35.94 -46.04 -10.01
N SER A 450 -35.39 -45.99 -11.22
CA SER A 450 -35.21 -44.76 -12.00
C SER A 450 -36.51 -44.27 -12.66
N GLU A 451 -37.50 -45.13 -12.88
CA GLU A 451 -38.85 -44.72 -13.34
C GLU A 451 -39.74 -44.07 -12.26
N ARG A 452 -39.34 -44.11 -10.97
CA ARG A 452 -40.20 -43.69 -9.83
C ARG A 452 -39.65 -42.55 -8.99
N ILE A 453 -38.44 -42.07 -9.27
CA ILE A 453 -37.79 -40.98 -8.56
C ILE A 453 -37.29 -39.99 -9.62
N PRO A 454 -37.68 -38.69 -9.57
CA PRO A 454 -37.18 -37.70 -10.51
C PRO A 454 -35.66 -37.71 -10.57
N ASN A 455 -35.10 -37.89 -11.75
CA ASN A 455 -33.66 -37.95 -11.91
C ASN A 455 -33.04 -36.54 -11.80
N ALA A 456 -31.73 -36.46 -11.60
CA ALA A 456 -31.08 -35.16 -11.40
C ALA A 456 -31.20 -34.22 -12.63
N THR A 457 -31.44 -34.75 -13.83
CA THR A 457 -31.69 -33.93 -15.03
C THR A 457 -33.10 -33.33 -15.05
N GLU A 458 -34.09 -34.04 -14.51
CA GLU A 458 -35.46 -33.54 -14.31
C GLU A 458 -35.55 -32.53 -13.16
N LEU A 459 -34.76 -32.70 -12.11
CA LEU A 459 -34.74 -31.80 -10.94
C LEU A 459 -33.90 -30.53 -11.14
N PHE A 460 -32.78 -30.62 -11.85
CA PHE A 460 -31.78 -29.54 -11.93
C PHE A 460 -31.43 -29.11 -13.37
N GLY A 461 -32.09 -29.68 -14.39
CA GLY A 461 -31.84 -29.36 -15.80
C GLY A 461 -30.63 -30.10 -16.37
N SER A 462 -30.06 -29.56 -17.47
CA SER A 462 -28.95 -30.23 -18.17
C SER A 462 -27.72 -30.40 -17.28
N LEU A 463 -27.32 -31.65 -17.04
CA LEU A 463 -26.08 -32.03 -16.34
C LEU A 463 -24.87 -32.12 -17.29
N SER A 464 -24.96 -31.51 -18.47
CA SER A 464 -23.96 -31.62 -19.54
C SER A 464 -22.83 -30.61 -19.31
N ILE A 465 -21.74 -31.04 -18.69
CA ILE A 465 -20.59 -30.18 -18.36
C ILE A 465 -19.59 -30.15 -19.53
N CYS A 466 -19.68 -29.13 -20.39
CA CYS A 466 -18.64 -28.82 -21.38
C CYS A 466 -17.69 -27.75 -20.82
N SER A 467 -16.62 -28.18 -20.15
CA SER A 467 -15.50 -27.32 -19.70
C SER A 467 -15.92 -25.94 -19.17
N CYS A 468 -16.65 -25.92 -18.05
CA CYS A 468 -16.98 -24.69 -17.34
C CYS A 468 -15.70 -23.89 -17.02
N ALA A 469 -15.75 -22.57 -17.23
CA ALA A 469 -14.71 -21.67 -16.73
C ALA A 469 -14.72 -21.65 -15.19
N GLU A 470 -13.62 -21.27 -14.54
CA GLU A 470 -13.48 -21.37 -13.07
C GLU A 470 -14.57 -20.58 -12.31
N CYS A 471 -15.06 -19.48 -12.89
CA CYS A 471 -16.21 -18.71 -12.40
C CYS A 471 -17.52 -19.50 -12.27
N GLU A 472 -17.74 -20.50 -13.12
CA GLU A 472 -18.95 -21.35 -13.13
C GLU A 472 -18.73 -22.70 -12.43
N SER A 473 -17.51 -22.93 -11.92
CA SER A 473 -17.12 -24.19 -11.30
C SER A 473 -17.57 -24.26 -9.84
N ALA A 474 -18.15 -25.39 -9.44
CA ALA A 474 -18.50 -25.70 -8.05
C ALA A 474 -17.28 -25.81 -7.10
N ILE A 475 -16.06 -25.80 -7.64
CA ILE A 475 -14.79 -25.75 -6.89
C ILE A 475 -13.97 -24.49 -7.24
N GLY A 476 -14.58 -23.51 -7.90
CA GLY A 476 -13.92 -22.28 -8.33
C GLY A 476 -13.95 -21.16 -7.27
N PRO A 477 -13.29 -20.01 -7.53
CA PRO A 477 -13.17 -18.92 -6.56
C PRO A 477 -14.52 -18.35 -6.10
N ALA A 478 -15.52 -18.30 -6.99
CA ALA A 478 -16.85 -17.81 -6.68
C ALA A 478 -17.59 -18.75 -5.70
N ALA A 479 -17.49 -20.07 -5.90
CA ALA A 479 -18.05 -21.07 -4.99
C ALA A 479 -17.37 -21.02 -3.61
N TYR A 480 -16.04 -20.89 -3.59
CA TYR A 480 -15.27 -20.73 -2.34
C TYR A 480 -15.66 -19.47 -1.55
N LEU A 481 -15.93 -18.35 -2.22
CA LEU A 481 -16.43 -17.13 -1.56
C LEU A 481 -17.79 -17.37 -0.91
N VAL A 482 -18.73 -18.02 -1.60
CA VAL A 482 -20.07 -18.34 -1.06
C VAL A 482 -19.96 -19.28 0.16
N GLU A 483 -19.17 -20.35 0.06
CA GLU A 483 -18.93 -21.28 1.17
C GLU A 483 -18.26 -20.58 2.36
N THR A 484 -17.33 -19.66 2.11
CA THR A 484 -16.70 -18.85 3.16
C THR A 484 -17.71 -17.96 3.87
N LEU A 485 -18.63 -17.30 3.15
CA LEU A 485 -19.66 -16.46 3.76
C LEU A 485 -20.64 -17.31 4.60
N ASP A 486 -21.06 -18.48 4.11
CA ASP A 486 -21.91 -19.40 4.86
C ASP A 486 -21.23 -19.93 6.14
N PHE A 487 -19.95 -20.32 6.05
CA PHE A 487 -19.13 -20.71 7.20
C PHE A 487 -19.04 -19.61 8.26
N LEU A 488 -18.87 -18.34 7.84
CA LEU A 488 -18.86 -17.19 8.76
C LEU A 488 -20.23 -16.95 9.40
N GLY A 489 -21.33 -17.33 8.75
CA GLY A 489 -22.70 -17.27 9.29
C GLY A 489 -22.99 -18.36 10.32
N HIS A 490 -22.45 -19.56 10.11
CA HIS A 490 -22.57 -20.69 11.05
C HIS A 490 -21.51 -20.69 12.18
N SER A 491 -20.59 -19.72 12.16
CA SER A 491 -19.54 -19.58 13.18
C SER A 491 -20.07 -19.09 14.53
N GLN A 492 -19.38 -19.47 15.62
CA GLN A 492 -19.70 -19.09 17.01
C GLN A 492 -19.91 -17.57 17.15
N PRO A 493 -21.08 -17.10 17.64
CA PRO A 493 -21.31 -15.69 17.92
C PRO A 493 -20.40 -15.16 19.02
N ASN A 494 -20.10 -13.87 18.98
CA ASN A 494 -19.42 -13.16 20.06
C ASN A 494 -20.36 -12.93 21.27
N GLN A 495 -19.82 -12.33 22.33
CA GLN A 495 -20.57 -12.00 23.56
C GLN A 495 -21.82 -11.11 23.37
N HIS A 496 -21.99 -10.49 22.19
CA HIS A 496 -23.13 -9.66 21.82
C HIS A 496 -24.10 -10.37 20.85
N GLY A 497 -23.94 -11.68 20.62
CA GLY A 497 -24.79 -12.48 19.72
C GLY A 497 -24.55 -12.23 18.22
N MET A 498 -23.46 -11.54 17.86
CA MET A 498 -23.07 -11.31 16.47
C MET A 498 -22.11 -12.40 15.98
N THR A 499 -22.44 -13.03 14.86
CA THR A 499 -21.54 -13.91 14.10
C THR A 499 -20.46 -13.08 13.38
N PRO A 500 -19.35 -13.69 12.96
CA PRO A 500 -18.38 -13.06 12.07
C PRO A 500 -19.02 -12.48 10.79
N LEU A 501 -20.02 -13.16 10.20
CA LEU A 501 -20.74 -12.66 9.03
C LEU A 501 -21.55 -11.39 9.33
N ASP A 502 -22.27 -11.34 10.46
CA ASP A 502 -23.02 -10.14 10.88
C ASP A 502 -22.10 -8.91 11.01
N VAL A 503 -20.87 -9.10 11.49
CA VAL A 503 -19.86 -8.03 11.61
C VAL A 503 -19.27 -7.66 10.24
N LEU A 504 -19.11 -8.62 9.33
CA LEU A 504 -18.55 -8.40 8.00
C LEU A 504 -19.55 -7.68 7.07
N ILE A 505 -20.69 -8.30 6.74
CA ILE A 505 -21.64 -7.78 5.74
C ILE A 505 -22.82 -7.02 6.37
N GLY A 506 -22.99 -7.07 7.69
CA GLY A 506 -24.09 -6.44 8.40
C GLY A 506 -25.29 -7.38 8.60
N ASN A 507 -26.16 -7.00 9.52
CA ASN A 507 -27.41 -7.67 9.80
C ASN A 507 -28.45 -6.64 10.27
N PRO A 508 -29.48 -6.31 9.46
CA PRO A 508 -30.50 -5.34 9.82
C PRO A 508 -31.32 -5.71 11.06
N GLU A 509 -31.60 -7.00 11.29
CA GLU A 509 -32.37 -7.46 12.46
C GLU A 509 -31.61 -7.25 13.76
N LYS A 510 -30.28 -7.44 13.72
CA LYS A 510 -29.35 -7.17 14.83
C LYS A 510 -28.88 -5.71 14.90
N GLN A 511 -29.38 -4.85 14.00
CA GLN A 511 -28.98 -3.44 13.86
C GLN A 511 -27.46 -3.23 13.62
N VAL A 512 -26.80 -4.22 13.01
CA VAL A 512 -25.36 -4.16 12.68
C VAL A 512 -25.19 -3.67 11.24
N PRO A 513 -24.49 -2.55 10.99
CA PRO A 513 -24.35 -2.01 9.63
C PRO A 513 -23.37 -2.80 8.74
N GLY A 514 -22.49 -3.61 9.33
CA GLY A 514 -21.42 -4.31 8.63
C GLY A 514 -20.20 -3.42 8.34
N ARG A 515 -19.04 -4.06 8.12
CA ARG A 515 -17.80 -3.38 7.71
C ARG A 515 -17.65 -3.30 6.19
N ARG A 516 -18.23 -4.27 5.47
CA ARG A 516 -18.19 -4.46 4.02
C ARG A 516 -19.53 -5.04 3.51
N PRO A 517 -20.66 -4.32 3.69
CA PRO A 517 -21.97 -4.75 3.22
C PRO A 517 -22.05 -4.91 1.69
N ASP A 518 -21.16 -4.24 0.96
CA ASP A 518 -20.97 -4.38 -0.49
C ASP A 518 -20.67 -5.82 -0.94
N LEU A 519 -19.97 -6.62 -0.13
CA LEU A 519 -19.63 -8.01 -0.48
C LEU A 519 -20.86 -8.91 -0.66
N ALA A 520 -21.99 -8.59 -0.02
CA ALA A 520 -23.25 -9.31 -0.19
C ALA A 520 -23.94 -9.01 -1.54
N PHE A 521 -23.46 -8.02 -2.29
CA PHE A 521 -24.01 -7.58 -3.59
C PHE A 521 -22.99 -7.68 -4.74
N LEU A 522 -21.82 -8.28 -4.50
CA LEU A 522 -20.82 -8.53 -5.54
C LEU A 522 -21.34 -9.59 -6.52
N ASN A 523 -21.47 -9.25 -7.80
CA ASN A 523 -21.90 -10.20 -8.82
C ASN A 523 -20.82 -11.28 -9.03
N LEU A 524 -21.22 -12.55 -9.00
CA LEU A 524 -20.33 -13.68 -9.25
C LEU A 524 -20.18 -13.95 -10.76
N THR A 525 -19.58 -13.01 -11.49
CA THR A 525 -19.36 -13.08 -12.94
C THR A 525 -17.98 -13.63 -13.29
N CYS A 526 -17.82 -14.09 -14.54
CA CYS A 526 -16.51 -14.48 -15.06
C CYS A 526 -15.53 -13.31 -15.22
N ALA A 527 -16.02 -12.08 -15.37
CA ALA A 527 -15.17 -10.88 -15.34
C ALA A 527 -14.60 -10.66 -13.93
N ASN A 528 -15.48 -10.57 -12.92
CA ASN A 528 -15.10 -10.38 -11.52
C ASN A 528 -14.24 -11.53 -10.95
N THR A 529 -14.31 -12.73 -11.53
CA THR A 529 -13.49 -13.88 -11.11
C THR A 529 -12.09 -13.88 -11.73
N ASN A 530 -11.98 -13.53 -13.02
CA ASN A 530 -10.76 -13.82 -13.81
C ASN A 530 -9.99 -12.57 -14.25
N THR A 531 -10.61 -11.39 -14.31
CA THR A 531 -9.93 -10.16 -14.71
C THR A 531 -9.09 -9.66 -13.54
N ALA A 532 -7.77 -9.80 -13.64
CA ALA A 532 -6.86 -9.20 -12.67
C ALA A 532 -6.89 -7.67 -12.75
N MET A 533 -6.74 -7.01 -11.61
CA MET A 533 -6.65 -5.55 -11.46
C MET A 533 -5.77 -5.18 -10.26
N PRO A 534 -5.21 -3.96 -10.19
CA PRO A 534 -4.41 -3.54 -9.05
C PRO A 534 -5.21 -3.55 -7.74
N TYR A 535 -4.73 -4.28 -6.73
CA TYR A 535 -5.40 -4.36 -5.41
C TYR A 535 -5.63 -2.99 -4.75
N ILE A 536 -4.73 -2.03 -5.00
CA ILE A 536 -4.84 -0.67 -4.48
C ILE A 536 -6.05 0.09 -5.05
N ASP A 537 -6.50 -0.24 -6.27
CA ASP A 537 -7.64 0.43 -6.89
C ASP A 537 -8.95 -0.05 -6.26
N ILE A 538 -9.08 -1.34 -5.95
CA ILE A 538 -10.20 -1.88 -5.15
C ILE A 538 -10.25 -1.22 -3.77
N VAL A 539 -9.08 -1.03 -3.12
CA VAL A 539 -9.01 -0.36 -1.81
C VAL A 539 -9.45 1.11 -1.93
N ASN A 540 -9.00 1.83 -2.97
CA ASN A 540 -9.41 3.20 -3.21
C ASN A 540 -10.91 3.30 -3.55
N GLU A 541 -11.43 2.48 -4.44
CA GLU A 541 -12.84 2.44 -4.83
C GLU A 541 -13.78 2.29 -3.61
N ILE A 542 -13.45 1.38 -2.70
CA ILE A 542 -14.22 1.16 -1.47
C ILE A 542 -14.06 2.33 -0.48
N LEU A 543 -12.85 2.89 -0.32
CA LEU A 543 -12.62 4.04 0.58
C LEU A 543 -13.26 5.33 0.04
N GLU A 544 -13.20 5.58 -1.25
CA GLU A 544 -13.88 6.69 -1.93
C GLU A 544 -15.40 6.52 -1.78
N SER A 545 -15.94 5.32 -1.97
CA SER A 545 -17.36 5.04 -1.75
C SER A 545 -17.78 5.27 -0.30
N TYR A 546 -16.99 4.81 0.67
CA TYR A 546 -17.23 5.06 2.11
C TYR A 546 -17.31 6.56 2.44
N ILE A 547 -16.40 7.37 1.89
CA ILE A 547 -16.42 8.83 2.05
C ILE A 547 -17.65 9.44 1.33
N ALA A 548 -17.89 9.06 0.08
CA ALA A 548 -18.98 9.57 -0.75
C ALA A 548 -20.36 9.25 -0.18
N LEU A 549 -20.52 8.14 0.52
CA LEU A 549 -21.77 7.69 1.16
C LEU A 549 -21.92 8.17 2.62
N GLY A 550 -20.98 8.98 3.13
CA GLY A 550 -21.08 9.59 4.45
C GLY A 550 -20.58 8.70 5.59
N MET A 551 -19.36 8.16 5.45
CA MET A 551 -18.67 7.30 6.42
C MET A 551 -19.41 5.99 6.71
N ARG A 552 -20.16 5.47 5.72
CA ARG A 552 -20.89 4.20 5.77
C ARG A 552 -20.89 3.59 4.37
N LEU A 553 -20.77 2.27 4.25
CA LEU A 553 -20.95 1.58 2.97
C LEU A 553 -22.40 1.09 2.84
N ASP A 554 -22.86 0.95 1.60
CA ASP A 554 -24.06 0.22 1.23
C ASP A 554 -23.83 -0.57 -0.06
N ARG A 555 -24.88 -1.23 -0.57
CA ARG A 555 -24.83 -2.04 -1.81
C ARG A 555 -24.32 -1.31 -3.06
N SER A 556 -24.35 0.02 -3.10
CA SER A 556 -23.90 0.81 -4.26
C SER A 556 -22.38 0.90 -4.40
N ALA A 557 -21.63 0.48 -3.37
CA ALA A 557 -20.18 0.29 -3.42
C ALA A 557 -19.75 -1.07 -3.98
N ALA A 558 -20.70 -1.95 -4.35
CA ALA A 558 -20.41 -3.19 -5.07
C ALA A 558 -20.38 -2.90 -6.58
N HIS A 559 -19.19 -2.96 -7.17
CA HIS A 559 -18.97 -2.74 -8.60
C HIS A 559 -18.70 -4.05 -9.36
N ASP A 560 -18.91 -4.00 -10.68
CA ASP A 560 -18.61 -5.09 -11.62
C ASP A 560 -17.50 -4.62 -12.57
N THR A 561 -16.64 -5.54 -12.95
CA THR A 561 -15.53 -5.31 -13.88
C THR A 561 -16.03 -5.20 -15.33
N GLY A 562 -17.14 -5.87 -15.66
CA GLY A 562 -17.74 -5.84 -16.99
C GLY A 562 -16.80 -6.36 -18.09
N GLU A 563 -16.73 -5.65 -19.21
CA GLU A 563 -15.89 -6.05 -20.37
C GLU A 563 -14.45 -5.49 -20.32
N ALA A 564 -14.04 -4.81 -19.23
CA ALA A 564 -12.70 -4.25 -19.11
C ALA A 564 -11.61 -5.32 -19.04
N THR A 565 -10.51 -5.10 -19.74
CA THR A 565 -9.35 -6.00 -19.72
C THR A 565 -8.36 -5.64 -18.61
N THR A 566 -7.60 -6.62 -18.12
CA THR A 566 -6.53 -6.39 -17.13
C THR A 566 -5.55 -5.30 -17.54
N ALA A 567 -5.18 -5.22 -18.83
CA ALA A 567 -4.26 -4.20 -19.32
C ALA A 567 -4.84 -2.76 -19.29
N GLU A 568 -6.17 -2.62 -19.38
CA GLU A 568 -6.84 -1.32 -19.23
C GLU A 568 -6.93 -0.93 -17.75
N LEU A 569 -7.22 -1.88 -16.87
CA LEU A 569 -7.33 -1.69 -15.41
C LEU A 569 -5.97 -1.41 -14.76
N ASP A 570 -4.91 -2.09 -15.20
CA ASP A 570 -3.52 -1.81 -14.78
C ASP A 570 -3.07 -0.39 -15.19
N ALA A 571 -3.67 0.18 -16.23
CA ALA A 571 -3.37 1.52 -16.71
C ALA A 571 -4.25 2.61 -16.07
N ASN A 572 -5.53 2.34 -15.80
CA ASN A 572 -6.47 3.29 -15.22
C ASN A 572 -7.51 2.60 -14.31
N PRO A 573 -7.77 3.11 -13.09
CA PRO A 573 -8.86 2.62 -12.25
C PRO A 573 -10.22 2.89 -12.91
N GLN A 574 -11.07 1.86 -12.94
CA GLN A 574 -12.37 1.88 -13.62
C GLN A 574 -13.41 2.77 -12.94
N HIS A 575 -13.53 2.66 -11.62
CA HIS A 575 -14.55 3.35 -10.82
C HIS A 575 -13.88 4.42 -9.94
N ILE A 576 -14.22 5.69 -10.17
CA ILE A 576 -13.65 6.84 -9.45
C ILE A 576 -14.79 7.73 -8.92
N GLN A 577 -14.99 7.76 -7.61
CA GLN A 577 -16.04 8.54 -6.96
C GLN A 577 -15.64 10.00 -6.76
N ARG A 578 -15.94 10.81 -7.78
CA ARG A 578 -15.74 12.28 -7.78
C ARG A 578 -16.42 13.03 -6.63
N LYS A 579 -17.37 12.43 -5.90
CA LYS A 579 -17.93 13.02 -4.68
C LYS A 579 -16.92 12.98 -3.53
N ALA A 580 -16.20 11.87 -3.34
CA ALA A 580 -15.18 11.74 -2.29
C ALA A 580 -14.10 12.82 -2.42
N TYR A 581 -13.56 13.00 -3.63
CA TYR A 581 -12.52 14.00 -3.87
C TYR A 581 -12.98 15.45 -3.65
N ARG A 582 -14.26 15.77 -3.88
CA ARG A 582 -14.87 17.07 -3.56
C ARG A 582 -15.14 17.28 -2.07
N MET A 583 -15.01 16.25 -1.25
CA MET A 583 -15.04 16.34 0.21
C MET A 583 -13.59 16.42 0.73
N LEU A 584 -12.68 15.63 0.15
CA LEU A 584 -11.26 15.62 0.51
C LEU A 584 -10.51 16.90 0.14
N ASP A 585 -10.90 17.61 -0.93
CA ASP A 585 -10.32 18.93 -1.28
C ASP A 585 -10.81 20.07 -0.38
N GLN A 586 -11.88 19.86 0.40
CA GLN A 586 -12.42 20.80 1.38
C GLN A 586 -12.13 20.39 2.84
N ALA A 587 -11.70 19.17 3.09
CA ALA A 587 -11.38 18.66 4.42
C ALA A 587 -10.10 19.27 5.00
N ALA A 588 -10.10 19.53 6.31
CA ALA A 588 -8.97 20.10 7.04
C ALA A 588 -8.36 19.14 8.08
N TYR A 589 -8.88 17.92 8.21
CA TYR A 589 -8.32 16.85 9.04
C TYR A 589 -8.46 15.51 8.31
N PRO A 590 -7.46 14.61 8.31
CA PRO A 590 -6.14 14.73 8.95
C PRO A 590 -5.22 15.78 8.30
N PHE A 591 -4.03 15.97 8.88
CA PHE A 591 -3.04 16.98 8.48
C PHE A 591 -2.46 16.81 7.07
N THR A 592 -2.79 15.70 6.39
CA THR A 592 -2.46 15.43 4.98
C THR A 592 -3.51 15.97 4.00
N LEU A 593 -4.67 16.42 4.48
CA LEU A 593 -5.74 17.06 3.70
C LEU A 593 -5.65 18.60 3.80
N PRO A 594 -6.07 19.36 2.78
CA PRO A 594 -6.91 18.95 1.65
C PRO A 594 -6.17 18.20 0.53
N PHE A 595 -6.88 17.29 -0.15
CA PHE A 595 -6.37 16.51 -1.29
C PHE A 595 -7.11 16.80 -2.60
N ASN A 596 -6.58 17.74 -3.38
CA ASN A 596 -7.08 18.07 -4.71
C ASN A 596 -6.50 17.09 -5.77
N ARG A 597 -7.24 16.01 -6.08
CA ARG A 597 -6.80 14.97 -7.06
C ARG A 597 -6.44 15.53 -8.44
N PRO A 598 -7.25 16.40 -9.10
CA PRO A 598 -6.88 16.98 -10.39
C PRO A 598 -5.54 17.73 -10.37
N LEU A 599 -5.25 18.47 -9.30
CA LEU A 599 -3.96 19.16 -9.12
C LEU A 599 -2.79 18.18 -9.01
N GLN A 600 -2.94 17.08 -8.26
CA GLN A 600 -1.89 16.07 -8.13
C GLN A 600 -1.64 15.32 -9.44
N VAL A 601 -2.70 14.95 -10.17
CA VAL A 601 -2.57 14.35 -11.52
C VAL A 601 -1.80 15.30 -12.46
N ALA A 602 -2.16 16.60 -12.47
CA ALA A 602 -1.44 17.58 -13.28
C ALA A 602 0.03 17.71 -12.89
N ARG A 603 0.36 17.74 -11.59
CA ARG A 603 1.76 17.81 -11.10
C ARG A 603 2.57 16.58 -11.53
N LEU A 604 2.01 15.37 -11.38
CA LEU A 604 2.66 14.12 -11.74
C LEU A 604 2.90 13.99 -13.25
N TYR A 605 1.89 14.29 -14.07
CA TYR A 605 2.00 14.23 -15.54
C TYR A 605 3.02 15.24 -16.07
N LEU A 606 3.04 16.47 -15.54
CA LEU A 606 4.03 17.47 -15.93
C LEU A 606 5.45 17.04 -15.55
N GLY A 607 5.64 16.47 -14.36
CA GLY A 607 6.92 15.92 -13.93
C GLY A 607 7.44 14.82 -14.86
N GLN A 608 6.55 13.94 -15.33
CA GLN A 608 6.89 12.90 -16.34
C GLN A 608 7.23 13.49 -17.71
N LEU A 609 6.69 14.67 -18.04
CA LEU A 609 7.04 15.45 -19.25
C LEU A 609 8.31 16.31 -19.07
N GLY A 610 8.98 16.24 -17.91
CA GLY A 610 10.22 16.97 -17.64
C GLY A 610 10.05 18.46 -17.32
N THR A 611 8.86 18.87 -16.87
CA THR A 611 8.58 20.26 -16.46
C THR A 611 7.74 20.29 -15.17
N SER A 612 7.55 21.47 -14.58
CA SER A 612 6.68 21.65 -13.41
C SER A 612 5.49 22.58 -13.70
N ARG A 613 4.41 22.39 -12.93
CA ARG A 613 3.29 23.34 -12.95
C ARG A 613 3.75 24.75 -12.52
N HIS A 614 4.75 24.85 -11.65
CA HIS A 614 5.39 26.11 -11.29
C HIS A 614 6.07 26.78 -12.50
N GLU A 615 6.85 26.06 -13.32
CA GLU A 615 7.47 26.60 -14.53
C GLU A 615 6.45 27.10 -15.54
N ILE A 616 5.38 26.33 -15.78
CA ILE A 616 4.28 26.73 -16.68
C ILE A 616 3.64 28.02 -16.16
N LEU A 617 3.33 28.09 -14.86
CA LEU A 617 2.81 29.32 -14.27
C LEU A 617 3.82 30.47 -14.37
N ARG A 618 5.11 30.28 -14.07
CA ARG A 618 6.13 31.35 -14.15
C ARG A 618 6.28 31.86 -15.58
N THR A 619 6.27 30.98 -16.58
CA THR A 619 6.51 31.31 -18.00
C THR A 619 5.35 32.06 -18.64
N PHE A 620 4.09 31.70 -18.34
CA PHE A 620 2.91 32.30 -18.97
C PHE A 620 2.34 33.51 -18.20
N GLN A 621 2.92 33.91 -17.07
CA GLN A 621 2.46 35.06 -16.28
C GLN A 621 3.06 36.39 -16.79
N LYS A 622 2.19 37.32 -17.21
CA LYS A 622 2.59 38.64 -17.74
C LYS A 622 3.20 39.59 -16.72
N ASN A 623 2.89 39.40 -15.43
CA ASN A 623 3.37 40.26 -14.34
C ASN A 623 3.67 39.39 -13.11
N LEU A 624 4.94 39.10 -12.91
CA LEU A 624 5.44 38.31 -11.77
C LEU A 624 5.37 39.09 -10.45
N SER A 625 5.38 40.42 -10.48
CA SER A 625 5.30 41.28 -9.29
C SER A 625 3.88 41.41 -8.71
N ASN A 626 2.85 40.93 -9.42
CA ASN A 626 1.47 40.95 -8.92
C ASN A 626 1.36 40.08 -7.63
N PRO A 627 0.83 40.60 -6.51
CA PRO A 627 0.75 39.86 -5.24
C PRO A 627 0.03 38.50 -5.33
N ARG A 628 -1.02 38.39 -6.16
CA ARG A 628 -1.70 37.09 -6.42
C ARG A 628 -0.76 36.13 -7.14
N THR A 629 0.01 36.61 -8.11
CA THR A 629 0.99 35.82 -8.86
C THR A 629 2.11 35.35 -7.95
N ARG A 630 2.68 36.22 -7.10
CA ARG A 630 3.72 35.86 -6.12
C ARG A 630 3.23 34.77 -5.16
N ARG A 631 2.05 34.94 -4.55
CA ARG A 631 1.43 33.91 -3.67
C ARG A 631 1.20 32.59 -4.39
N LEU A 632 0.66 32.62 -5.61
CA LEU A 632 0.39 31.41 -6.41
C LEU A 632 1.68 30.67 -6.79
N LEU A 633 2.73 31.38 -7.23
CA LEU A 633 4.01 30.77 -7.61
C LEU A 633 4.73 30.17 -6.40
N ALA A 634 4.68 30.86 -5.24
CA ALA A 634 5.24 30.37 -3.99
C ALA A 634 4.52 29.12 -3.49
N ALA A 635 3.18 29.15 -3.44
CA ALA A 635 2.35 28.01 -3.04
C ALA A 635 2.58 26.79 -3.95
N GLU A 636 2.58 26.99 -5.27
CA GLU A 636 2.81 25.90 -6.23
C GLU A 636 4.22 25.30 -6.10
N PHE A 637 5.25 26.13 -5.87
CA PHE A 637 6.62 25.65 -5.69
C PHE A 637 6.80 24.78 -4.44
N ILE A 638 6.13 25.15 -3.33
CA ILE A 638 6.15 24.38 -2.07
C ILE A 638 5.19 23.17 -2.13
N GLY A 639 4.38 23.03 -3.19
CA GLY A 639 3.39 21.95 -3.31
C GLY A 639 2.12 22.17 -2.48
N ILE A 640 1.87 23.39 -2.03
CA ILE A 640 0.65 23.83 -1.34
C ILE A 640 -0.48 24.00 -2.37
N SER A 641 -1.72 23.69 -2.00
CA SER A 641 -2.90 23.88 -2.87
C SER A 641 -3.61 25.21 -2.57
N ALA A 642 -4.58 25.61 -3.40
CA ALA A 642 -5.34 26.85 -3.18
C ALA A 642 -6.21 26.78 -1.92
N GLU A 643 -6.66 25.58 -1.58
CA GLU A 643 -7.50 25.25 -0.43
C GLU A 643 -6.67 25.12 0.87
N GLU A 644 -5.41 24.71 0.75
CA GLU A 644 -4.46 24.60 1.87
C GLU A 644 -3.79 25.94 2.24
N PHE A 645 -3.56 26.82 1.25
CA PHE A 645 -2.96 28.14 1.48
C PHE A 645 -3.64 28.97 2.59
N PRO A 646 -4.98 29.09 2.68
CA PRO A 646 -5.64 29.76 3.80
C PRO A 646 -5.57 29.01 5.13
N ILE A 647 -5.43 27.67 5.12
CA ILE A 647 -5.23 26.87 6.34
C ILE A 647 -3.86 27.16 6.97
N LEU A 648 -2.86 27.42 6.13
CA LEU A 648 -1.51 27.79 6.55
C LEU A 648 -1.36 29.27 6.92
N THR A 649 -1.99 30.19 6.17
CA THR A 649 -1.70 31.63 6.26
C THR A 649 -2.81 32.50 6.84
N GLY A 650 -4.03 31.96 7.01
CA GLY A 650 -5.22 32.75 7.31
C GLY A 650 -5.71 33.66 6.16
N ALA A 651 -5.03 33.68 5.01
CA ALA A 651 -5.31 34.57 3.88
C ALA A 651 -5.48 33.79 2.55
N GLY A 652 -6.21 34.37 1.59
CA GLY A 652 -6.42 33.77 0.27
C GLY A 652 -5.21 33.93 -0.65
N ILE A 653 -5.11 33.06 -1.67
CA ILE A 653 -4.16 33.26 -2.78
C ILE A 653 -4.49 34.56 -3.53
N ASN A 654 -5.78 34.86 -3.70
CA ASN A 654 -6.21 36.19 -4.12
C ASN A 654 -6.26 37.13 -2.90
N PRO A 655 -5.47 38.22 -2.84
CA PRO A 655 -5.44 39.10 -1.66
C PRO A 655 -6.76 39.81 -1.34
N GLN A 656 -7.72 39.86 -2.28
CA GLN A 656 -9.05 40.43 -2.08
C GLN A 656 -10.11 39.40 -1.63
N GLU A 657 -9.74 38.12 -1.54
CA GLU A 657 -10.64 37.04 -1.16
C GLU A 657 -10.86 37.02 0.35
N THR A 658 -12.12 37.03 0.77
CA THR A 658 -12.48 36.92 2.18
C THR A 658 -12.44 35.45 2.60
N VAL A 659 -11.45 35.09 3.41
CA VAL A 659 -11.32 33.75 3.99
C VAL A 659 -12.14 33.69 5.27
N HIS A 660 -13.02 32.69 5.38
CA HIS A 660 -13.70 32.39 6.63
C HIS A 660 -12.81 31.46 7.49
N PRO A 661 -12.38 31.89 8.70
CA PRO A 661 -11.56 31.06 9.57
C PRO A 661 -12.36 29.84 10.06
N ARG A 662 -11.70 28.68 10.12
CA ARG A 662 -12.25 27.46 10.71
C ARG A 662 -11.92 27.41 12.20
N PRO A 663 -12.80 26.87 13.07
CA PRO A 663 -12.46 26.71 14.49
C PRO A 663 -11.28 25.75 14.66
N ALA A 664 -10.41 26.01 15.64
CA ALA A 664 -9.20 25.22 15.87
C ALA A 664 -9.48 23.72 16.00
N ALA A 665 -10.59 23.36 16.67
CA ALA A 665 -11.12 22.00 16.79
C ALA A 665 -11.24 21.23 15.46
N ALA A 666 -11.54 21.91 14.34
CA ALA A 666 -11.67 21.28 13.02
C ALA A 666 -10.34 20.74 12.47
N PHE A 667 -9.21 21.39 12.77
CA PHE A 667 -7.90 20.94 12.31
C PHE A 667 -7.41 19.67 13.00
N TYR A 668 -7.99 19.33 14.16
CA TYR A 668 -7.65 18.15 14.96
C TYR A 668 -8.72 17.05 14.92
N GLY A 669 -9.80 17.23 14.15
CA GLY A 669 -10.88 16.24 14.03
C GLY A 669 -11.81 16.17 15.24
N TYR A 670 -12.14 17.33 15.83
CA TYR A 670 -13.17 17.48 16.88
C TYR A 670 -14.43 18.21 16.41
N ALA A 671 -14.43 18.80 15.21
CA ALA A 671 -15.60 19.42 14.60
C ALA A 671 -16.00 18.66 13.33
N ASP A 672 -17.30 18.47 13.14
CA ASP A 672 -17.86 17.77 11.97
C ASP A 672 -17.63 18.55 10.67
N ILE A 673 -17.45 17.79 9.59
CA ILE A 673 -17.53 18.29 8.23
C ILE A 673 -19.03 18.53 7.93
N ASP A 674 -19.39 19.79 7.69
CA ASP A 674 -20.70 20.25 7.22
C ASP A 674 -21.92 20.11 8.15
N GLY A 675 -21.75 19.96 9.47
CA GLY A 675 -22.85 20.07 10.45
C GLY A 675 -23.98 19.05 10.29
N GLY A 676 -23.76 18.01 9.47
CA GLY A 676 -24.66 16.89 9.28
C GLY A 676 -24.50 15.90 10.42
N ARG A 677 -25.60 15.57 11.11
CA ARG A 677 -25.62 14.60 12.21
C ARG A 677 -25.03 13.25 11.79
N HIS A 678 -23.80 12.98 12.19
CA HIS A 678 -23.28 11.63 12.27
C HIS A 678 -23.37 11.13 13.72
N ASP A 679 -24.25 10.16 13.91
CA ASP A 679 -24.16 9.10 14.91
C ASP A 679 -23.96 9.52 16.40
N GLY A 680 -24.55 10.65 16.81
CA GLY A 680 -24.92 10.90 18.22
C GLY A 680 -23.80 11.14 19.24
N VAL A 681 -22.51 11.13 18.85
CA VAL A 681 -21.37 11.39 19.76
C VAL A 681 -20.96 12.88 19.78
N LEU A 682 -21.78 13.78 19.23
CA LEU A 682 -21.65 15.24 19.31
C LEU A 682 -21.90 15.83 20.72
N SER A 683 -21.43 15.16 21.78
CA SER A 683 -21.67 15.57 23.18
C SER A 683 -20.58 15.18 24.19
N GLN A 684 -19.49 14.51 23.81
CA GLN A 684 -18.45 14.06 24.75
C GLN A 684 -17.17 14.93 24.80
N HIS A 685 -17.06 15.96 23.97
CA HIS A 685 -15.88 16.85 23.92
C HIS A 685 -16.24 18.32 24.11
N ALA A 686 -16.98 18.61 25.20
CA ALA A 686 -17.17 19.99 25.68
C ALA A 686 -15.83 20.67 26.07
N ASP A 687 -14.79 19.87 26.33
CA ASP A 687 -13.41 20.30 26.54
C ASP A 687 -12.46 19.49 25.65
N TRP A 688 -12.49 19.80 24.34
CA TRP A 688 -11.58 19.20 23.36
C TRP A 688 -10.11 19.60 23.60
N VAL A 689 -9.88 20.78 24.18
CA VAL A 689 -8.58 21.35 24.49
C VAL A 689 -7.85 20.50 25.53
N SER A 690 -8.48 20.21 26.68
CA SER A 690 -7.89 19.36 27.73
C SER A 690 -7.68 17.91 27.31
N ASN A 691 -8.45 17.42 26.32
CA ASN A 691 -8.26 16.09 25.74
C ASN A 691 -7.08 16.06 24.76
N LEU A 692 -6.96 17.07 23.89
CA LEU A 692 -5.86 17.23 22.94
C LEU A 692 -4.53 17.54 23.65
N ALA A 693 -4.55 18.21 24.80
CA ALA A 693 -3.37 18.51 25.60
C ALA A 693 -2.63 17.26 26.12
N VAL A 694 -3.27 16.08 26.16
CA VAL A 694 -2.58 14.83 26.52
C VAL A 694 -1.63 14.42 25.40
N ALA A 695 -0.36 14.17 25.71
CA ALA A 695 0.70 14.02 24.72
C ALA A 695 0.46 12.88 23.71
N SER A 696 -0.02 11.73 24.19
CA SER A 696 -0.42 10.58 23.36
C SER A 696 -1.58 10.92 22.41
N THR A 697 -2.63 11.62 22.89
CA THR A 697 -3.75 12.11 22.06
C THR A 697 -3.25 13.10 21.00
N PHE A 698 -2.37 14.04 21.39
CA PHE A 698 -1.77 15.00 20.47
C PHE A 698 -0.97 14.29 19.37
N MET A 699 -0.09 13.37 19.74
CA MET A 699 0.69 12.56 18.81
C MET A 699 -0.20 11.73 17.89
N GLN A 700 -1.26 11.09 18.40
CA GLN A 700 -2.19 10.31 17.60
C GLN A 700 -2.95 11.17 16.57
N ARG A 701 -3.44 12.35 16.96
CA ARG A 701 -4.21 13.23 16.06
C ARG A 701 -3.34 14.00 15.08
N THR A 702 -2.11 14.35 15.44
CA THR A 702 -1.16 15.06 14.55
C THR A 702 -0.32 14.12 13.70
N GLY A 703 -0.11 12.87 14.13
CA GLY A 703 0.84 11.93 13.54
C GLY A 703 2.31 12.25 13.86
N LEU A 704 2.60 12.94 14.96
CA LEU A 704 3.97 13.25 15.40
C LEU A 704 4.56 12.11 16.22
N SER A 705 5.86 11.87 16.04
CA SER A 705 6.66 11.08 16.98
C SER A 705 6.98 11.86 18.26
N PHE A 706 7.31 11.16 19.35
CA PHE A 706 7.66 11.81 20.62
C PHE A 706 8.86 12.77 20.52
N PRO A 707 9.95 12.46 19.78
CA PRO A 707 11.03 13.42 19.54
C PRO A 707 10.58 14.68 18.77
N GLU A 708 9.70 14.55 17.78
CA GLU A 708 9.15 15.71 17.06
C GLU A 708 8.26 16.57 17.96
N LEU A 709 7.43 15.96 18.81
CA LEU A 709 6.62 16.68 19.80
C LEU A 709 7.52 17.48 20.76
N ARG A 710 8.59 16.86 21.26
CA ARG A 710 9.54 17.52 22.16
C ARG A 710 10.30 18.66 21.47
N ALA A 711 10.67 18.48 20.20
CA ALA A 711 11.25 19.54 19.38
C ALA A 711 10.23 20.67 19.12
N LEU A 712 8.95 20.37 18.88
CA LEU A 712 7.90 21.36 18.62
C LEU A 712 7.68 22.25 19.85
N ALA A 713 7.60 21.67 21.05
CA ALA A 713 7.53 22.42 22.31
C ALA A 713 8.81 23.24 22.61
N ALA A 714 9.95 22.87 22.02
CA ALA A 714 11.20 23.61 22.14
C ALA A 714 11.30 24.83 21.19
N THR A 715 10.50 24.88 20.12
CA THR A 715 10.55 25.96 19.12
C THR A 715 10.29 27.35 19.71
N GLN A 716 11.05 28.36 19.25
CA GLN A 716 10.78 29.74 19.60
C GLN A 716 9.45 30.22 19.03
N PHE A 717 9.05 29.74 17.85
CA PHE A 717 7.76 30.04 17.23
C PHE A 717 6.55 29.70 18.11
N ILE A 718 6.60 28.61 18.88
CA ILE A 718 5.53 28.23 19.83
C ILE A 718 5.74 28.89 21.20
N ARG A 719 6.99 29.09 21.65
CA ARG A 719 7.30 29.74 22.94
C ARG A 719 7.04 31.27 22.95
N SER A 720 7.01 31.95 21.81
CA SER A 720 6.95 33.42 21.72
C SER A 720 5.52 34.00 21.85
N GLU A 721 4.95 33.97 23.06
CA GLU A 721 3.66 34.65 23.32
C GLU A 721 3.77 36.19 23.38
N ALA A 722 4.99 36.73 23.49
CA ALA A 722 5.26 38.16 23.60
C ALA A 722 5.13 38.92 22.25
N HIS A 723 3.91 39.03 21.68
CA HIS A 723 3.43 40.21 20.93
C HIS A 723 1.96 40.20 20.41
N VAL A 724 1.17 39.13 20.56
CA VAL A 724 -0.10 38.99 19.81
C VAL A 724 -1.28 39.83 20.37
N ALA A 725 -1.19 40.38 21.58
CA ALA A 725 -2.27 41.13 22.23
C ALA A 725 -2.59 42.53 21.62
N ALA A 726 -1.97 42.93 20.51
CA ALA A 726 -1.97 44.32 20.02
C ALA A 726 -2.43 44.54 18.56
N LEU A 727 -3.13 43.60 17.91
CA LEU A 727 -3.70 43.80 16.56
C LEU A 727 -5.13 43.26 16.47
N GLY A 728 -6.16 44.12 16.51
CA GLY A 728 -7.54 43.64 16.29
C GLY A 728 -8.74 44.59 16.47
N ARG A 729 -8.61 45.77 17.13
CA ARG A 729 -9.72 46.75 17.20
C ARG A 729 -9.26 48.19 16.92
N LYS A 730 -9.23 48.57 15.65
CA LYS A 730 -9.21 49.99 15.25
C LYS A 730 -10.60 50.61 15.49
N ARG A 731 -10.65 51.67 16.31
CA ARG A 731 -11.59 52.79 16.15
C ARG A 731 -10.78 54.10 16.09
N PRO A 732 -11.24 55.14 15.37
CA PRO A 732 -10.39 56.27 14.97
C PRO A 732 -10.43 57.47 15.93
N HIS A 733 -9.39 58.33 15.83
CA HIS A 733 -9.25 59.68 16.43
C HIS A 733 -9.12 59.71 17.98
N SER A 734 -8.33 60.59 18.62
CA SER A 734 -7.58 61.80 18.17
C SER A 734 -6.26 61.96 18.97
N PRO A 735 -5.35 62.89 18.60
CA PRO A 735 -3.95 62.89 19.09
C PRO A 735 -3.66 63.85 20.26
N GLN A 736 -2.80 63.44 21.21
CA GLN A 736 -2.03 64.34 22.08
C GLN A 736 -0.63 63.76 22.41
N MET A 737 0.38 64.62 22.40
CA MET A 737 1.78 64.46 22.87
C MET A 737 2.06 65.55 23.93
N PRO A 738 3.17 65.54 24.69
CA PRO A 738 4.00 64.41 25.12
C PRO A 738 3.94 64.31 26.67
N PRO A 739 4.89 64.74 27.56
CA PRO A 739 6.30 65.16 27.44
C PRO A 739 7.30 64.02 27.77
N ALA A 740 8.54 64.36 28.10
CA ALA A 740 9.63 63.46 28.52
C ALA A 740 9.91 63.54 30.04
N LEU A 741 10.76 62.64 30.56
CA LEU A 741 11.87 62.97 31.48
C LEU A 741 12.80 61.76 31.71
N ALA A 742 14.08 62.06 31.90
CA ALA A 742 15.15 61.20 32.43
C ALA A 742 15.94 62.06 33.44
N PRO A 743 16.95 61.54 34.17
CA PRO A 743 17.15 60.20 34.74
C PRO A 743 17.30 60.28 36.30
N ASP A 744 17.90 59.25 36.91
CA ASP A 744 18.78 59.28 38.11
C ASP A 744 18.35 58.61 39.44
N SER A 745 19.35 57.86 39.97
CA SER A 745 19.70 57.55 41.37
C SER A 745 18.79 56.71 42.29
N GLU A 746 19.38 55.57 42.70
CA GLU A 746 19.53 55.01 44.06
C GLU A 746 18.41 55.07 45.13
N GLY A 747 18.27 53.96 45.87
CA GLY A 747 18.00 54.02 47.31
C GLY A 747 16.68 53.43 47.82
N SER A 748 16.72 52.14 48.17
CA SER A 748 15.92 51.50 49.23
C SER A 748 14.40 51.71 49.33
N ALA A 749 13.67 50.64 48.97
CA ALA A 749 12.54 50.06 49.70
C ALA A 749 11.32 50.93 50.09
N LEU A 750 10.14 50.56 49.57
CA LEU A 750 8.87 50.58 50.32
C LEU A 750 7.80 49.66 49.69
N HIS A 751 7.23 48.79 50.54
CA HIS A 751 5.99 47.99 50.44
C HIS A 751 5.53 47.36 49.10
N LEU A 752 5.66 46.03 49.04
CA LEU A 752 4.67 45.14 48.42
C LEU A 752 3.40 45.05 49.29
N PRO A 753 2.18 45.12 48.71
CA PRO A 753 0.96 44.67 49.37
C PRO A 753 0.94 43.13 49.48
N ALA A 754 0.21 42.61 50.47
CA ALA A 754 0.21 41.17 50.79
C ALA A 754 -0.35 40.28 49.67
N ALA A 755 0.31 39.14 49.44
CA ALA A 755 -0.25 38.03 48.69
C ALA A 755 -1.39 37.35 49.47
N PRO A 756 -2.44 36.83 48.80
CA PRO A 756 -3.40 35.94 49.44
C PRO A 756 -2.75 34.58 49.69
N SER A 757 -2.50 34.27 50.97
CA SER A 757 -2.07 32.94 51.40
C SER A 757 -3.20 31.92 51.23
N GLY A 758 -2.97 30.82 50.52
CA GLY A 758 -3.89 29.67 50.59
C GLY A 758 -4.00 28.77 49.37
N VAL A 759 -2.92 28.06 49.02
CA VAL A 759 -2.94 26.59 49.01
C VAL A 759 -1.56 26.15 49.50
N ALA A 760 -1.52 25.36 50.57
CA ALA A 760 -0.37 24.50 50.83
C ALA A 760 -0.76 23.14 50.29
N ASP A 761 -0.01 22.61 49.33
CA ASP A 761 -0.08 21.19 49.04
C ASP A 761 1.31 20.58 48.89
N SER A 762 1.44 19.36 49.39
CA SER A 762 2.69 18.66 49.56
C SER A 762 2.81 17.56 48.51
N SER A 763 3.15 17.93 47.28
CA SER A 763 3.68 17.02 46.26
C SER A 763 5.04 17.54 45.78
N GLY A 764 6.02 16.65 45.76
CA GLY A 764 7.30 16.89 45.08
C GLY A 764 7.12 16.70 43.58
N GLU A 765 6.38 17.59 42.93
CA GLU A 765 6.15 17.51 41.49
C GLU A 765 7.43 17.88 40.73
N HIS A 766 8.04 16.87 40.13
CA HIS A 766 9.22 17.00 39.32
C HIS A 766 8.85 17.58 37.96
N VAL A 767 8.82 18.91 37.85
CA VAL A 767 8.82 19.60 36.54
C VAL A 767 10.17 19.32 35.85
N MET A 768 10.23 18.19 35.15
CA MET A 768 11.45 17.73 34.49
C MET A 768 11.60 18.44 33.15
N VAL A 769 12.32 19.57 33.17
CA VAL A 769 12.72 20.29 31.95
C VAL A 769 13.63 19.35 31.14
N LEU A 770 13.08 18.77 30.07
CA LEU A 770 13.70 17.74 29.22
C LEU A 770 14.73 18.32 28.23
N GLU A 771 15.73 19.04 28.76
CA GLU A 771 16.92 19.45 28.01
C GLU A 771 18.18 18.75 28.57
N GLN A 772 18.83 18.00 27.67
CA GLN A 772 20.06 17.19 27.80
C GLN A 772 20.00 15.80 28.49
N PRO A 773 20.50 14.72 27.82
CA PRO A 773 20.91 13.50 28.51
C PRO A 773 22.29 13.69 29.16
N HIS A 774 22.45 13.16 30.38
CA HIS A 774 23.70 13.13 31.17
C HIS A 774 24.09 14.38 31.98
N ALA A 775 23.23 14.85 32.88
CA ALA A 775 23.70 15.49 34.12
C ALA A 775 22.74 15.24 35.30
N HIS A 776 23.13 14.37 36.25
CA HIS A 776 22.52 14.36 37.58
C HIS A 776 23.01 15.58 38.38
N HIS A 777 22.46 16.78 38.12
CA HIS A 777 22.55 17.92 39.03
C HIS A 777 21.30 18.80 38.88
N SER A 778 20.54 18.93 39.97
CA SER A 778 19.37 19.81 40.06
C SER A 778 19.81 21.27 40.11
N MET A 779 20.12 21.87 38.96
CA MET A 779 20.29 23.32 38.87
C MET A 779 18.94 24.02 38.88
N ARG A 780 18.72 24.85 39.90
CA ARG A 780 17.75 25.95 39.83
C ARG A 780 18.14 26.86 38.66
N LEU A 781 17.42 26.76 37.55
CA LEU A 781 17.51 27.74 36.47
C LEU A 781 17.07 29.11 37.00
N LYS A 782 18.04 29.94 37.38
CA LYS A 782 17.87 31.37 37.71
C LYS A 782 17.70 32.23 36.45
N GLY A 783 17.02 31.70 35.43
CA GLY A 783 16.44 32.47 34.35
C GLY A 783 14.93 32.39 34.51
N ALA A 784 14.25 33.54 34.59
CA ALA A 784 12.80 33.55 34.61
C ALA A 784 12.30 33.05 33.24
N TRP A 785 11.87 31.80 33.17
CA TRP A 785 11.09 31.32 32.03
C TRP A 785 9.87 32.23 31.94
N PRO A 786 9.54 32.81 30.77
CA PRO A 786 8.31 33.56 30.65
C PRO A 786 7.16 32.60 30.99
N ASN A 787 6.32 32.97 31.95
CA ASN A 787 5.28 32.11 32.54
C ASN A 787 4.44 31.33 31.51
N LYS A 788 4.28 31.89 30.31
CA LYS A 788 3.50 31.35 29.20
C LYS A 788 4.30 30.52 28.17
N ALA A 789 5.54 30.14 28.45
CA ALA A 789 6.28 29.18 27.60
C ALA A 789 5.58 27.80 27.60
N VAL A 790 5.44 27.16 26.43
CA VAL A 790 4.85 25.82 26.33
C VAL A 790 5.85 24.76 26.81
N VAL A 791 5.39 23.86 27.69
CA VAL A 791 6.14 22.76 28.27
C VAL A 791 5.38 21.44 28.17
N LEU A 792 6.13 20.34 28.28
CA LEU A 792 5.60 18.99 28.42
C LEU A 792 5.73 18.58 29.90
N GLU A 793 4.62 18.62 30.62
CA GLU A 793 4.50 18.23 32.02
C GLU A 793 4.38 16.70 32.13
N ASP A 794 5.16 16.09 33.03
CA ASP A 794 5.06 14.68 33.42
C ASP A 794 4.76 14.62 34.93
N PRO A 795 3.47 14.52 35.34
CA PRO A 795 3.09 14.57 36.75
C PRO A 795 3.65 13.41 37.59
N GLU A 796 3.96 12.28 36.96
CA GLU A 796 4.39 11.04 37.62
C GLU A 796 5.90 10.79 37.48
N GLY A 797 6.59 11.54 36.62
CA GLY A 797 7.98 11.29 36.24
C GLY A 797 8.18 9.96 35.50
N SER A 798 7.11 9.39 34.92
CA SER A 798 7.07 8.04 34.37
C SER A 798 7.62 7.93 32.95
N CYS A 799 7.87 9.08 32.28
CA CYS A 799 8.22 9.17 30.86
C CYS A 799 7.15 8.59 29.90
N ASP A 800 5.91 8.42 30.34
CA ASP A 800 4.81 7.89 29.53
C ASP A 800 4.01 9.01 28.81
N PRO A 801 3.94 9.04 27.47
CA PRO A 801 3.08 9.97 26.74
C PRO A 801 1.58 9.87 27.09
N ALA A 802 1.12 8.81 27.76
CA ALA A 802 -0.25 8.70 28.25
C ALA A 802 -0.53 9.55 29.52
N SER A 803 0.47 9.74 30.40
CA SER A 803 0.37 10.60 31.58
C SER A 803 0.73 12.07 31.29
N MET A 804 1.62 12.29 30.32
CA MET A 804 2.14 13.62 29.98
C MET A 804 1.11 14.59 29.38
N ARG A 805 1.27 15.88 29.70
CA ARG A 805 0.39 16.97 29.24
C ARG A 805 1.16 18.19 28.70
N LEU A 806 0.62 18.80 27.65
CA LEU A 806 1.04 20.10 27.14
C LEU A 806 0.38 21.23 27.96
N ARG A 807 1.20 22.09 28.56
CA ARG A 807 0.77 23.23 29.39
C ARG A 807 1.69 24.44 29.20
N HIS A 808 1.31 25.58 29.78
CA HIS A 808 2.25 26.66 30.04
C HIS A 808 3.16 26.33 31.24
N ALA A 809 4.33 26.95 31.30
CA ALA A 809 5.32 26.78 32.37
C ALA A 809 4.83 27.24 33.76
N ASP A 810 3.80 28.08 33.82
CA ASP A 810 3.08 28.45 35.06
C ASP A 810 1.97 27.47 35.47
N GLY A 811 1.82 26.34 34.76
CA GLY A 811 0.80 25.32 35.00
C GLY A 811 -0.57 25.63 34.37
N SER A 812 -0.76 26.79 33.73
CA SER A 812 -2.02 27.11 33.04
C SER A 812 -2.23 26.27 31.76
N ALA A 813 -3.49 26.10 31.38
CA ALA A 813 -3.86 25.37 30.16
C ALA A 813 -3.59 26.21 28.90
N LEU A 814 -3.19 25.56 27.81
CA LEU A 814 -2.97 26.21 26.52
C LEU A 814 -4.28 26.71 25.90
N ASP A 815 -4.23 27.82 25.17
CA ASP A 815 -5.38 28.34 24.42
C ASP A 815 -5.51 27.74 23.01
N GLU A 816 -6.66 27.98 22.36
CA GLU A 816 -6.92 27.49 20.99
C GLU A 816 -5.95 28.07 19.95
N GLY A 817 -5.43 29.28 20.17
CA GLY A 817 -4.51 29.97 19.27
C GLY A 817 -3.13 29.30 19.22
N ILE A 818 -2.65 28.76 20.33
CA ILE A 818 -1.43 27.95 20.38
C ILE A 818 -1.61 26.68 19.54
N PHE A 819 -2.76 26.02 19.63
CA PHE A 819 -3.08 24.87 18.80
C PHE A 819 -3.23 25.23 17.31
N GLU A 820 -3.71 26.43 16.97
CA GLU A 820 -3.67 26.94 15.59
C GLU A 820 -2.23 27.17 15.08
N ARG A 821 -1.35 27.76 15.90
CA ARG A 821 0.08 27.95 15.54
C ARG A 821 0.76 26.60 15.33
N MET A 822 0.54 25.65 16.23
CA MET A 822 1.03 24.28 16.11
C MET A 822 0.54 23.63 14.81
N GLN A 823 -0.75 23.74 14.44
CA GLN A 823 -1.22 23.05 13.24
C GLN A 823 -0.63 23.62 11.94
N ARG A 824 -0.49 24.94 11.85
CA ARG A 824 0.18 25.61 10.71
C ARG A 824 1.65 25.17 10.60
N PHE A 825 2.36 25.15 11.73
CA PHE A 825 3.75 24.72 11.79
C PHE A 825 3.93 23.25 11.37
N ILE A 826 3.10 22.34 11.91
CA ILE A 826 3.14 20.90 11.61
C ILE A 826 2.93 20.64 10.12
N ARG A 827 2.01 21.35 9.47
CA ARG A 827 1.80 21.27 8.03
C ARG A 827 2.99 21.81 7.24
N LEU A 828 3.51 22.97 7.64
CA LEU A 828 4.58 23.65 6.90
C LEU A 828 5.92 22.89 6.96
N TYR A 829 6.31 22.29 8.09
CA TYR A 829 7.56 21.49 8.12
C TYR A 829 7.43 20.23 7.25
N ARG A 830 6.25 19.57 7.25
CA ARG A 830 5.96 18.43 6.38
C ARG A 830 5.97 18.78 4.89
N LYS A 831 5.47 19.97 4.52
CA LYS A 831 5.50 20.46 3.13
C LYS A 831 6.89 20.87 2.67
N THR A 832 7.69 21.46 3.54
CA THR A 832 9.07 21.85 3.23
C THR A 832 10.05 20.68 3.27
N GLY A 833 9.77 19.62 4.04
CA GLY A 833 10.70 18.52 4.30
C GLY A 833 11.90 18.93 5.18
N TRP A 834 11.81 20.09 5.85
CA TRP A 834 12.79 20.52 6.85
C TRP A 834 12.54 19.85 8.20
N THR A 835 13.53 19.80 9.08
CA THR A 835 13.29 19.41 10.47
C THR A 835 12.48 20.49 11.21
N VAL A 836 11.90 20.13 12.36
CA VAL A 836 11.23 21.09 13.25
C VAL A 836 12.17 22.24 13.63
N THR A 837 13.42 21.94 13.98
CA THR A 837 14.44 22.95 14.32
C THR A 837 14.77 23.85 13.12
N ASP A 838 14.88 23.29 11.92
CA ASP A 838 15.21 24.06 10.71
C ASP A 838 14.09 25.03 10.33
N LEU A 839 12.81 24.64 10.44
CA LEU A 839 11.71 25.55 10.18
C LEU A 839 11.65 26.69 11.22
N ASP A 840 11.88 26.39 12.50
CA ASP A 840 11.95 27.42 13.56
C ASP A 840 13.11 28.41 13.30
N ARG A 841 14.28 27.89 12.92
CA ARG A 841 15.43 28.70 12.47
C ARG A 841 15.08 29.62 11.29
N VAL A 842 14.38 29.10 10.27
CA VAL A 842 13.95 29.89 9.10
C VAL A 842 12.98 31.01 9.51
N ILE A 843 11.95 30.71 10.29
CA ILE A 843 10.96 31.70 10.74
C ILE A 843 11.64 32.80 11.58
N ARG A 844 12.52 32.41 12.50
CA ARG A 844 13.30 33.30 13.37
C ARG A 844 14.26 34.19 12.57
N ALA A 845 14.97 33.63 11.60
CA ALA A 845 15.90 34.37 10.74
C ALA A 845 15.19 35.43 9.88
N LEU A 846 14.00 35.10 9.38
CA LEU A 846 13.14 36.01 8.61
C LEU A 846 12.29 36.95 9.50
N LYS A 847 12.33 36.77 10.82
CA LYS A 847 11.66 37.62 11.83
C LYS A 847 10.12 37.70 11.69
N HIS A 848 9.47 36.66 11.16
CA HIS A 848 8.00 36.60 11.11
C HIS A 848 7.42 36.11 12.44
N ALA A 849 6.31 36.74 12.87
CA ALA A 849 5.63 36.41 14.13
C ALA A 849 4.57 35.31 14.00
N ASP A 850 4.05 35.06 12.80
CA ASP A 850 3.11 33.99 12.46
C ASP A 850 3.45 33.42 11.08
N ILE A 851 2.84 32.30 10.70
CA ILE A 851 2.93 31.79 9.33
C ILE A 851 1.94 32.59 8.47
N ASP A 852 2.47 33.55 7.73
CA ASP A 852 1.71 34.43 6.83
C ASP A 852 2.06 34.20 5.35
N ALA A 853 1.38 34.94 4.47
CA ALA A 853 1.55 34.81 3.01
C ALA A 853 2.92 35.26 2.51
N ASP A 854 3.58 36.20 3.19
CA ASP A 854 4.86 36.76 2.78
C ASP A 854 6.00 35.84 3.26
N LEU A 855 5.88 35.23 4.45
CA LEU A 855 6.75 34.14 4.90
C LEU A 855 6.76 32.98 3.89
N LEU A 856 5.59 32.56 3.37
CA LEU A 856 5.55 31.50 2.37
C LEU A 856 6.23 31.90 1.04
N ILE A 857 6.17 33.17 0.65
CA ILE A 857 6.93 33.68 -0.49
C ILE A 857 8.43 33.54 -0.22
N GLN A 858 8.93 34.04 0.92
CA GLN A 858 10.35 33.95 1.28
C GLN A 858 10.84 32.49 1.42
N ILE A 859 10.06 31.61 2.05
CA ILE A 859 10.36 30.16 2.13
C ILE A 859 10.46 29.55 0.72
N SER A 860 9.62 29.96 -0.23
CA SER A 860 9.71 29.49 -1.61
C SER A 860 11.00 29.95 -2.30
N CYS A 861 11.45 31.18 -2.05
CA CYS A 861 12.73 31.71 -2.53
C CYS A 861 13.91 30.92 -1.92
N ILE A 862 13.90 30.70 -0.61
CA ILE A 862 14.90 29.88 0.10
C ILE A 862 14.97 28.46 -0.49
N LYS A 863 13.84 27.81 -0.75
CA LYS A 863 13.81 26.48 -1.36
C LYS A 863 14.34 26.46 -2.79
N ARG A 864 14.05 27.48 -3.61
CA ARG A 864 14.65 27.65 -4.95
C ARG A 864 16.16 27.86 -4.86
N LEU A 865 16.63 28.66 -3.89
CA LEU A 865 18.06 28.88 -3.64
C LEU A 865 18.77 27.60 -3.16
N GLN A 866 18.19 26.81 -2.25
CA GLN A 866 18.74 25.51 -1.85
C GLN A 866 18.94 24.59 -3.07
N ALA A 867 17.93 24.49 -3.92
CA ALA A 867 17.97 23.65 -5.13
C ALA A 867 19.00 24.15 -6.15
N ARG A 868 19.05 25.47 -6.40
CA ARG A 868 19.93 26.09 -7.41
C ARG A 868 21.40 26.11 -6.99
N LEU A 869 21.68 26.46 -5.73
CA LEU A 869 23.04 26.61 -5.21
C LEU A 869 23.59 25.30 -4.61
N HIS A 870 22.80 24.23 -4.65
CA HIS A 870 23.11 22.91 -4.08
C HIS A 870 23.52 22.96 -2.59
N ILE A 871 22.94 23.91 -1.84
CA ILE A 871 23.21 24.11 -0.41
C ILE A 871 22.29 23.21 0.41
N THR A 872 22.87 22.16 0.99
CA THR A 872 22.16 21.21 1.87
C THR A 872 21.92 21.75 3.28
N ASP A 873 22.89 22.46 3.85
CA ASP A 873 22.76 23.11 5.16
C ASP A 873 21.97 24.42 5.05
N ILE A 874 20.79 24.44 5.64
CA ILE A 874 19.93 25.63 5.68
C ILE A 874 20.58 26.79 6.43
N GLN A 875 21.40 26.54 7.47
CA GLN A 875 21.99 27.58 8.31
C GLN A 875 22.96 28.46 7.51
N THR A 876 23.72 27.86 6.59
CA THR A 876 24.59 28.58 5.63
C THR A 876 23.81 29.57 4.76
N LEU A 877 22.58 29.23 4.36
CA LEU A 877 21.68 30.13 3.63
C LEU A 877 21.08 31.20 4.54
N LEU A 878 20.63 30.85 5.75
CA LEU A 878 20.06 31.81 6.69
C LEU A 878 21.06 32.90 7.09
N ALA A 879 22.35 32.55 7.25
CA ALA A 879 23.41 33.49 7.57
C ALA A 879 23.63 34.60 6.50
N LEU A 880 23.06 34.45 5.29
CA LEU A 880 23.03 35.51 4.28
C LEU A 880 22.18 36.72 4.73
N TRP A 881 21.16 36.49 5.56
CA TRP A 881 20.16 37.50 5.98
C TRP A 881 20.14 37.71 7.50
N SER A 882 20.42 36.66 8.30
CA SER A 882 20.50 36.70 9.75
C SER A 882 21.95 36.65 10.26
N PRO A 883 22.20 36.91 11.55
CA PRO A 883 23.42 36.44 12.20
C PRO A 883 23.57 34.92 12.08
N ILE A 884 24.82 34.44 12.16
CA ILE A 884 25.16 33.01 12.20
C ILE A 884 24.47 32.36 13.42
N GLU A 885 23.93 31.16 13.26
CA GLU A 885 23.35 30.39 14.37
C GLU A 885 24.42 29.99 15.38
N THR A 886 24.14 30.24 16.66
CA THR A 886 25.04 29.97 17.80
C THR A 886 24.49 28.97 18.81
N LYS A 887 23.17 28.69 18.77
CA LYS A 887 22.46 27.85 19.75
C LYS A 887 22.24 26.43 19.23
N GLY A 888 22.34 25.46 20.13
CA GLY A 888 22.24 24.04 19.85
C GLY A 888 23.55 23.36 19.38
N PRO A 889 23.64 22.02 19.51
CA PRO A 889 24.87 21.27 19.27
C PRO A 889 25.32 21.25 17.80
N ASP A 890 24.40 21.47 16.87
CA ASP A 890 24.57 21.50 15.41
C ASP A 890 24.69 22.92 14.84
N ALA A 891 24.85 23.94 15.69
CA ALA A 891 24.96 25.34 15.28
C ALA A 891 26.10 25.60 14.28
N LEU A 892 25.82 26.40 13.26
CA LEU A 892 26.78 26.79 12.22
C LEU A 892 28.05 27.44 12.81
N TYR A 893 27.91 28.24 13.87
CA TYR A 893 29.06 28.81 14.60
C TYR A 893 30.05 27.73 15.04
N ARG A 894 29.57 26.64 15.64
CA ARG A 894 30.40 25.52 16.12
C ARG A 894 31.07 24.81 14.94
N THR A 895 30.36 24.65 13.84
CA THR A 895 30.88 24.04 12.60
C THR A 895 32.00 24.86 11.94
N LEU A 896 31.94 26.20 12.05
CA LEU A 896 32.95 27.11 11.49
C LEU A 896 34.17 27.28 12.42
N PHE A 897 33.93 27.56 13.71
CA PHE A 897 34.97 28.01 14.64
C PHE A 897 35.49 26.95 15.61
N LEU A 898 34.71 25.89 15.90
CA LEU A 898 35.03 24.85 16.90
C LEU A 898 35.29 23.46 16.29
N ASN A 899 35.30 23.34 14.96
CA ASN A 899 35.64 22.11 14.25
C ASN A 899 37.16 21.82 14.38
N ARG A 900 37.57 20.57 14.64
CA ARG A 900 38.99 20.15 14.79
C ARG A 900 39.97 20.64 13.71
N ALA A 901 39.50 20.97 12.51
CA ALA A 901 40.34 21.53 11.44
C ALA A 901 40.61 23.04 11.57
N THR A 902 39.75 23.78 12.28
CA THR A 902 39.87 25.23 12.55
C THR A 902 40.09 25.52 14.04
N TYR A 903 39.93 24.51 14.90
CA TYR A 903 40.05 24.57 16.35
C TYR A 903 41.27 23.79 16.84
N HIS A 904 42.26 24.55 17.32
CA HIS A 904 43.27 24.08 18.25
C HIS A 904 43.01 24.80 19.58
N ALA A 905 42.75 24.05 20.64
CA ALA A 905 42.41 24.60 21.96
C ALA A 905 43.51 25.56 22.44
N GLY A 906 43.11 26.73 22.95
CA GLY A 906 44.04 27.75 23.45
C GLY A 906 44.76 28.60 22.39
N VAL A 907 44.45 28.47 21.09
CA VAL A 907 45.01 29.37 20.05
C VAL A 907 44.29 30.73 20.01
N ASP A 908 42.98 30.74 20.28
CA ASP A 908 42.17 31.97 20.26
C ASP A 908 40.95 31.84 21.18
N PRO A 909 41.05 32.25 22.46
CA PRO A 909 39.97 32.10 23.45
C PRO A 909 38.68 32.85 23.07
N MET A 910 38.77 33.85 22.20
CA MET A 910 37.63 34.71 21.84
C MET A 910 36.50 33.96 21.13
N PHE A 911 36.84 32.84 20.47
CA PHE A 911 35.88 32.04 19.71
C PHE A 911 35.39 30.78 20.46
N GLU A 912 35.85 30.53 21.68
CA GLU A 912 35.44 29.37 22.47
C GLU A 912 33.98 29.49 22.93
N GLN A 913 33.35 28.34 23.22
CA GLN A 913 31.95 28.26 23.65
C GLN A 913 31.81 27.09 24.63
N ASP A 914 31.54 27.40 25.90
CA ASP A 914 31.53 26.43 27.01
C ASP A 914 30.42 25.37 26.86
N ASP A 915 29.21 25.83 26.50
CA ASP A 915 28.01 25.00 26.31
C ASP A 915 27.32 25.38 24.99
N PRO A 916 26.68 24.44 24.25
CA PRO A 916 26.02 24.76 22.98
C PRO A 916 25.00 25.90 23.03
N ASP A 917 24.45 26.24 24.19
CA ASP A 917 23.49 27.33 24.35
C ASP A 917 24.05 28.56 25.09
N SER A 918 25.36 28.62 25.35
CA SER A 918 26.02 29.84 25.85
C SER A 918 26.11 30.94 24.77
N ASP A 919 26.29 32.20 25.19
CA ASP A 919 26.59 33.29 24.26
C ASP A 919 28.05 33.27 23.83
N VAL A 920 28.35 33.91 22.69
CA VAL A 920 29.68 33.94 22.04
C VAL A 920 30.00 35.34 21.54
N LEU A 921 31.29 35.67 21.41
CA LEU A 921 31.77 37.00 20.96
C LEU A 921 31.19 38.16 21.78
N VAL A 922 31.17 37.99 23.11
CA VAL A 922 30.56 38.92 24.10
C VAL A 922 31.58 39.92 24.68
N ALA A 923 32.88 39.75 24.40
CA ALA A 923 33.93 40.58 24.96
C ALA A 923 33.89 42.02 24.39
N ALA A 924 33.59 42.99 25.24
CA ALA A 924 33.51 44.39 24.83
C ALA A 924 34.90 45.01 24.59
N GLY A 925 35.11 45.57 23.41
CA GLY A 925 36.31 46.36 23.07
C GLY A 925 37.36 45.64 22.22
N GLU A 926 37.23 44.34 21.98
CA GLU A 926 38.14 43.59 21.10
C GLU A 926 37.89 43.92 19.62
N VAL A 927 38.96 44.05 18.84
CA VAL A 927 38.93 44.41 17.41
C VAL A 927 39.28 43.21 16.52
N ALA A 928 38.88 43.22 15.26
CA ALA A 928 39.03 42.04 14.40
C ALA A 928 40.48 41.70 13.96
N LEU A 929 41.40 42.67 13.98
CA LEU A 929 42.77 42.52 13.43
C LEU A 929 43.60 41.35 14.01
N PRO A 930 43.68 41.12 15.34
CA PRO A 930 44.44 40.00 15.90
C PRO A 930 43.88 38.63 15.48
N HIS A 931 42.59 38.58 15.17
CA HIS A 931 41.82 37.37 14.92
C HIS A 931 41.68 37.02 13.43
N LEU A 932 42.30 37.80 12.53
CA LEU A 932 42.25 37.56 11.07
C LEU A 932 42.63 36.12 10.65
N PRO A 933 43.65 35.45 11.21
CA PRO A 933 43.98 34.07 10.82
C PRO A 933 42.84 33.08 11.12
N LYS A 934 42.15 33.26 12.26
CA LYS A 934 41.00 32.44 12.67
C LYS A 934 39.81 32.68 11.74
N LEU A 935 39.51 33.95 11.43
CA LEU A 935 38.44 34.34 10.50
C LEU A 935 38.70 33.78 9.09
N CYS A 936 39.93 33.90 8.56
CA CYS A 936 40.29 33.38 7.23
C CYS A 936 40.16 31.85 7.17
N SER A 937 40.60 31.13 8.21
CA SER A 937 40.51 29.67 8.32
C SER A 937 39.05 29.19 8.40
N ALA A 938 38.25 29.79 9.26
CA ALA A 938 36.84 29.45 9.44
C ALA A 938 36.01 29.69 8.16
N MET A 939 36.22 30.83 7.49
CA MET A 939 35.49 31.20 6.27
C MET A 939 36.09 30.59 4.99
N ARG A 940 37.29 29.99 5.08
CA ARG A 940 38.06 29.38 3.97
C ARG A 940 38.36 30.36 2.83
N VAL A 941 38.79 31.57 3.17
CA VAL A 941 39.20 32.62 2.22
C VAL A 941 40.66 33.02 2.45
N SER A 942 41.31 33.60 1.43
CA SER A 942 42.66 34.15 1.59
C SER A 942 42.64 35.44 2.41
N ALA A 943 43.77 35.85 2.98
CA ALA A 943 43.89 37.14 3.65
C ALA A 943 43.63 38.33 2.71
N GLN A 944 43.91 38.18 1.41
CA GLN A 944 43.62 39.20 0.39
C GLN A 944 42.12 39.29 0.11
N ASP A 945 41.44 38.16 -0.04
CA ASP A 945 39.97 38.14 -0.18
C ASP A 945 39.28 38.67 1.08
N MET A 946 39.80 38.35 2.26
CA MET A 946 39.29 38.86 3.53
C MET A 946 39.38 40.39 3.59
N ALA A 947 40.49 41.00 3.15
CA ALA A 947 40.63 42.45 3.08
C ALA A 947 39.58 43.10 2.14
N LEU A 948 39.25 42.45 1.01
CA LEU A 948 38.17 42.90 0.12
C LEU A 948 36.80 42.79 0.79
N ILE A 949 36.54 41.72 1.54
CA ILE A 949 35.30 41.49 2.29
C ILE A 949 35.11 42.53 3.40
N PHE A 950 36.16 42.90 4.14
CA PHE A 950 36.13 43.98 5.13
C PHE A 950 35.77 45.32 4.48
N ALA A 951 36.47 45.70 3.40
CA ALA A 951 36.21 46.96 2.68
C ALA A 951 34.76 47.05 2.15
N ASP A 952 34.24 45.96 1.56
CA ASP A 952 32.86 45.88 1.05
C ASP A 952 31.78 45.74 2.14
N ALA A 953 32.19 45.40 3.37
CA ALA A 953 31.36 45.51 4.58
C ALA A 953 31.36 46.92 5.18
N GLY A 954 32.21 47.84 4.71
CA GLY A 954 32.41 49.15 5.34
C GLY A 954 33.13 49.06 6.69
N LEU A 955 33.89 47.97 6.91
CA LEU A 955 34.58 47.66 8.15
C LEU A 955 36.11 47.76 7.95
N ASP A 956 36.80 48.38 8.90
CA ASP A 956 38.26 48.34 9.00
C ASP A 956 38.66 47.34 10.11
N PRO A 957 39.47 46.30 9.84
CA PRO A 957 39.84 45.31 10.85
C PRO A 957 40.58 45.89 12.07
N ALA A 958 41.26 47.04 11.93
CA ALA A 958 41.99 47.66 13.04
C ALA A 958 41.08 48.40 14.04
N THR A 959 39.86 48.78 13.63
CA THR A 959 38.94 49.61 14.43
C THR A 959 37.56 48.99 14.65
N SER A 960 37.17 48.00 13.83
CA SER A 960 35.86 47.35 13.92
C SER A 960 35.80 46.36 15.09
N PRO A 961 34.75 46.41 15.93
CA PRO A 961 34.61 45.48 17.05
C PRO A 961 34.34 44.06 16.55
N LEU A 962 34.92 43.07 17.23
CA LEU A 962 34.71 41.66 16.95
C LEU A 962 33.43 41.18 17.64
N THR A 963 32.32 41.20 16.91
CA THR A 963 30.99 40.80 17.40
C THR A 963 30.39 39.74 16.48
N LEU A 964 29.34 39.04 16.95
CA LEU A 964 28.60 38.11 16.09
C LEU A 964 28.04 38.79 14.83
N GLU A 965 27.64 40.07 14.91
CA GLU A 965 27.15 40.83 13.76
C GLU A 965 28.24 41.09 12.72
N THR A 966 29.42 41.56 13.13
CA THR A 966 30.53 41.81 12.20
C THR A 966 31.03 40.50 11.59
N VAL A 967 31.20 39.43 12.38
CA VAL A 967 31.58 38.10 11.88
C VAL A 967 30.55 37.55 10.88
N SER A 968 29.25 37.73 11.13
CA SER A 968 28.19 37.30 10.21
C SER A 968 28.19 38.10 8.90
N ALA A 969 28.44 39.40 8.97
CA ALA A 969 28.54 40.27 7.79
C ALA A 969 29.73 39.91 6.88
N LEU A 970 30.86 39.49 7.46
CA LEU A 970 32.00 38.96 6.70
C LEU A 970 31.66 37.58 6.09
N TYR A 971 31.08 36.67 6.89
CA TYR A 971 30.77 35.30 6.47
C TYR A 971 29.83 35.24 5.27
N ARG A 972 28.75 36.02 5.23
CA ARG A 972 27.78 35.96 4.12
C ARG A 972 28.37 36.27 2.75
N ARG A 973 29.38 37.15 2.69
CA ARG A 973 30.11 37.49 1.47
C ARG A 973 30.95 36.31 0.99
N ALA A 974 31.70 35.67 1.89
CA ALA A 974 32.45 34.46 1.60
C ALA A 974 31.54 33.29 1.18
N ALA A 975 30.43 33.10 1.91
CA ALA A 975 29.45 32.04 1.66
C ALA A 975 28.78 32.19 0.28
N LEU A 976 28.29 33.39 -0.06
CA LEU A 976 27.64 33.64 -1.35
C LEU A 976 28.61 33.54 -2.53
N ALA A 977 29.85 34.03 -2.39
CA ALA A 977 30.87 33.90 -3.44
C ALA A 977 31.12 32.43 -3.76
N LYS A 978 31.31 31.62 -2.72
CA LYS A 978 31.52 30.17 -2.82
C LYS A 978 30.31 29.44 -3.41
N ALA A 979 29.10 29.81 -3.00
CA ALA A 979 27.85 29.20 -3.47
C ALA A 979 27.54 29.49 -4.95
N LEU A 980 27.93 30.67 -5.45
CA LEU A 980 27.80 31.03 -6.87
C LEU A 980 29.01 30.61 -7.71
N HIS A 981 30.02 29.94 -7.11
CA HIS A 981 31.31 29.61 -7.73
C HIS A 981 32.05 30.83 -8.32
N LEU A 982 31.89 32.00 -7.71
CA LEU A 982 32.54 33.26 -8.10
C LEU A 982 33.78 33.52 -7.24
N ARG A 983 34.77 34.21 -7.82
CA ARG A 983 35.85 34.82 -7.02
C ARG A 983 35.25 35.91 -6.15
N VAL A 984 35.80 36.13 -4.95
CA VAL A 984 35.30 37.18 -4.04
C VAL A 984 35.26 38.53 -4.73
N ALA A 985 36.35 38.95 -5.39
CA ALA A 985 36.38 40.19 -6.17
C ALA A 985 35.26 40.29 -7.24
N ASP A 986 34.92 39.19 -7.92
CA ASP A 986 33.85 39.17 -8.92
C ASP A 986 32.46 39.31 -8.27
N LEU A 987 32.22 38.64 -7.14
CA LEU A 987 30.97 38.81 -6.38
C LEU A 987 30.76 40.27 -5.98
N LEU A 988 31.79 40.89 -5.41
CA LEU A 988 31.71 42.26 -4.89
C LEU A 988 31.53 43.28 -6.04
N ALA A 989 32.23 43.07 -7.16
CA ALA A 989 32.00 43.84 -8.38
C ALA A 989 30.54 43.72 -8.87
N LEU A 990 29.98 42.51 -8.94
CA LEU A 990 28.57 42.30 -9.31
C LEU A 990 27.59 42.94 -8.33
N ARG A 991 27.80 42.79 -7.02
CA ARG A 991 26.98 43.44 -5.98
C ARG A 991 26.97 44.96 -6.12
N SER A 992 28.06 45.56 -6.58
CA SER A 992 28.13 47.01 -6.84
C SER A 992 27.47 47.47 -8.16
N MET A 993 27.09 46.54 -9.06
CA MET A 993 26.40 46.81 -10.32
C MET A 993 24.91 46.44 -10.29
N MET A 994 24.52 45.47 -9.47
CA MET A 994 23.18 44.90 -9.41
C MET A 994 22.39 45.43 -8.20
N ARG A 995 21.06 45.53 -8.34
CA ARG A 995 20.12 45.86 -7.27
C ARG A 995 18.88 44.96 -7.38
N PRO A 996 18.20 44.58 -6.28
CA PRO A 996 18.51 44.86 -4.86
C PRO A 996 19.81 44.18 -4.36
N ASP A 997 20.22 44.47 -3.11
CA ASP A 997 21.42 43.86 -2.52
C ASP A 997 21.14 42.39 -2.13
N PRO A 998 21.96 41.40 -2.56
CA PRO A 998 21.70 39.99 -2.28
C PRO A 998 21.65 39.62 -0.79
N PHE A 999 22.03 40.50 0.13
CA PHE A 999 21.97 40.26 1.58
C PHE A 999 20.77 40.90 2.29
N GLU A 1000 19.87 41.59 1.58
CA GLU A 1000 18.66 42.19 2.16
C GLU A 1000 17.60 41.13 2.51
N GLU A 1001 17.22 40.28 1.55
CA GLU A 1001 16.19 39.25 1.71
C GLU A 1001 16.38 38.08 0.71
N PRO A 1002 15.77 36.90 0.94
CA PRO A 1002 15.86 35.76 0.01
C PRO A 1002 15.47 36.05 -1.44
N GLU A 1003 14.46 36.88 -1.69
CA GLU A 1003 14.05 37.28 -3.05
C GLU A 1003 15.13 38.13 -3.75
N ALA A 1004 15.85 38.98 -3.01
CA ALA A 1004 16.99 39.73 -3.52
C ALA A 1004 18.18 38.81 -3.86
N THR A 1005 18.46 37.79 -3.03
CA THR A 1005 19.47 36.77 -3.33
C THR A 1005 19.10 35.96 -4.58
N GLU A 1006 17.82 35.61 -4.76
CA GLU A 1006 17.36 34.89 -5.96
C GLU A 1006 17.51 35.74 -7.22
N ALA A 1007 17.08 37.00 -7.20
CA ALA A 1007 17.26 37.94 -8.31
C ALA A 1007 18.74 38.13 -8.67
N PHE A 1008 19.61 38.20 -7.67
CA PHE A 1008 21.06 38.29 -7.86
C PHE A 1008 21.64 37.01 -8.49
N ALA A 1009 21.21 35.82 -8.04
CA ALA A 1009 21.63 34.54 -8.61
C ALA A 1009 21.13 34.35 -10.06
N ASP A 1010 19.91 34.83 -10.38
CA ASP A 1010 19.38 34.88 -11.73
C ASP A 1010 20.23 35.77 -12.64
N GLY A 1011 20.55 37.00 -12.23
CA GLY A 1011 21.42 37.89 -13.00
C GLY A 1011 22.87 37.38 -13.15
N ALA A 1012 23.44 36.76 -12.11
CA ALA A 1012 24.76 36.13 -12.19
C ALA A 1012 24.79 34.97 -13.20
N SER A 1013 23.74 34.14 -13.23
CA SER A 1013 23.62 33.04 -14.19
C SER A 1013 23.38 33.54 -15.63
N MET A 1014 22.59 34.61 -15.78
CA MET A 1014 22.40 35.29 -17.08
C MET A 1014 23.71 35.85 -17.62
N LEU A 1015 24.56 36.41 -16.75
CA LEU A 1015 25.89 36.87 -17.14
C LEU A 1015 26.76 35.72 -17.65
N THR A 1016 26.84 34.62 -16.90
CA THR A 1016 27.55 33.41 -17.34
C THR A 1016 27.04 32.91 -18.70
N ALA A 1017 25.72 32.90 -18.92
CA ALA A 1017 25.11 32.48 -20.19
C ALA A 1017 25.40 33.43 -21.36
N SER A 1018 25.64 34.72 -21.10
CA SER A 1018 26.01 35.71 -22.12
C SER A 1018 27.48 35.63 -22.59
N GLY A 1019 28.34 34.93 -21.85
CA GLY A 1019 29.78 34.85 -22.13
C GLY A 1019 30.59 36.10 -21.76
N LEU A 1020 29.96 37.16 -21.23
CA LEU A 1020 30.67 38.34 -20.72
C LEU A 1020 31.34 38.03 -19.37
N THR A 1021 32.54 38.55 -19.16
CA THR A 1021 33.25 38.43 -17.87
C THR A 1021 32.87 39.57 -16.92
N VAL A 1022 32.90 39.32 -15.62
CA VAL A 1022 32.60 40.34 -14.60
C VAL A 1022 33.50 41.59 -14.71
N PRO A 1023 34.83 41.48 -14.91
CA PRO A 1023 35.68 42.65 -15.10
C PRO A 1023 35.31 43.47 -16.36
N LEU A 1024 34.97 42.80 -17.47
CA LEU A 1024 34.51 43.48 -18.69
C LEU A 1024 33.19 44.24 -18.44
N LEU A 1025 32.23 43.62 -17.74
CA LEU A 1025 30.97 44.28 -17.40
C LEU A 1025 31.19 45.48 -16.48
N ASN A 1026 32.06 45.34 -15.47
CA ASN A 1026 32.42 46.41 -14.54
C ASN A 1026 33.14 47.57 -15.25
N HIS A 1027 33.96 47.27 -16.26
CA HIS A 1027 34.55 48.29 -17.13
C HIS A 1027 33.48 49.00 -17.98
N VAL A 1028 32.62 48.25 -18.68
CA VAL A 1028 31.59 48.83 -19.57
C VAL A 1028 30.54 49.66 -18.81
N ILE A 1029 30.10 49.23 -17.63
CA ILE A 1029 29.06 49.92 -16.86
C ILE A 1029 29.63 51.05 -15.98
N ARG A 1030 30.82 50.86 -15.39
CA ARG A 1030 31.35 51.75 -14.33
C ARG A 1030 32.72 52.36 -14.63
N HIS A 1031 33.32 52.07 -15.78
CA HIS A 1031 34.67 52.51 -16.17
C HIS A 1031 35.76 52.11 -15.14
N VAL A 1032 35.54 51.01 -14.40
CA VAL A 1032 36.52 50.50 -13.43
C VAL A 1032 37.51 49.57 -14.14
N VAL A 1033 38.80 49.74 -13.85
CA VAL A 1033 39.89 48.92 -14.39
C VAL A 1033 40.55 48.15 -13.26
N ASP A 1034 40.62 46.82 -13.39
CA ASP A 1034 41.32 45.96 -12.43
C ASP A 1034 42.84 46.23 -12.49
N ALA A 1035 43.40 46.67 -11.36
CA ALA A 1035 44.83 46.95 -11.25
C ALA A 1035 45.68 45.73 -11.64
N GLY A 1036 46.48 45.87 -12.70
CA GLY A 1036 47.37 44.81 -13.21
C GLY A 1036 46.83 43.99 -14.39
N LYS A 1037 45.64 44.29 -14.94
CA LYS A 1037 45.12 43.65 -16.16
C LYS A 1037 44.73 44.68 -17.25
N PRO A 1038 45.71 45.28 -17.96
CA PRO A 1038 45.40 46.05 -19.16
C PRO A 1038 44.81 45.13 -20.25
N GLY A 1039 43.65 45.46 -20.80
CA GLY A 1039 43.04 44.62 -21.85
C GLY A 1039 41.63 45.00 -22.32
N PHE A 1040 40.84 45.75 -21.55
CA PHE A 1040 39.49 46.17 -21.98
C PHE A 1040 39.42 47.61 -22.52
N GLU A 1041 40.40 48.44 -22.17
CA GLU A 1041 40.53 49.79 -22.74
C GLU A 1041 41.07 49.72 -24.18
N PRO A 1042 40.60 50.58 -25.10
CA PRO A 1042 41.24 50.79 -26.39
C PRO A 1042 42.70 51.19 -26.18
N ARG A 1043 43.63 50.62 -26.95
CA ARG A 1043 45.04 50.96 -26.81
C ARG A 1043 45.25 52.42 -27.18
N GLU A 1044 46.16 53.11 -26.49
CA GLU A 1044 46.47 54.51 -26.78
C GLU A 1044 46.89 54.72 -28.27
N THR A 1045 47.53 53.72 -28.88
CA THR A 1045 47.84 53.69 -30.32
C THR A 1045 46.61 53.66 -31.21
N ASP A 1046 45.57 52.95 -30.80
CA ASP A 1046 44.33 52.77 -31.56
C ASP A 1046 43.45 54.02 -31.45
N VAL A 1047 43.39 54.61 -30.24
CA VAL A 1047 42.76 55.92 -30.00
C VAL A 1047 43.47 57.02 -30.79
N LEU A 1048 44.81 57.08 -30.72
CA LEU A 1048 45.60 58.06 -31.48
C LEU A 1048 45.43 57.85 -32.99
N GLY A 1049 45.40 56.61 -33.47
CA GLY A 1049 45.11 56.27 -34.87
C GLY A 1049 43.74 56.78 -35.31
N ALA A 1050 42.69 56.56 -34.51
CA ALA A 1050 41.35 57.06 -34.78
C ALA A 1050 41.28 58.60 -34.77
N VAL A 1051 41.92 59.26 -33.79
CA VAL A 1051 42.00 60.73 -33.70
C VAL A 1051 42.76 61.33 -34.90
N VAL A 1052 43.86 60.71 -35.33
CA VAL A 1052 44.62 61.13 -36.52
C VAL A 1052 43.79 60.92 -37.78
N ALA A 1053 43.11 59.79 -37.94
CA ALA A 1053 42.23 59.53 -39.08
C ALA A 1053 41.08 60.54 -39.14
N LEU A 1054 40.42 60.81 -38.01
CA LEU A 1054 39.29 61.74 -37.91
C LEU A 1054 39.75 63.19 -38.14
N ARG A 1055 40.89 63.62 -37.58
CA ARG A 1055 41.51 64.92 -37.87
C ARG A 1055 41.88 65.05 -39.35
N THR A 1056 42.44 64.00 -39.96
CA THR A 1056 42.85 64.02 -41.37
C THR A 1056 41.63 64.06 -42.30
N GLY A 1057 40.58 63.32 -41.97
CA GLY A 1057 39.29 63.36 -42.69
C GLY A 1057 38.63 64.75 -42.61
N ILE A 1058 38.54 65.33 -41.42
CA ILE A 1058 38.01 66.70 -41.25
C ILE A 1058 38.87 67.73 -41.99
N ALA A 1059 40.20 67.63 -41.90
CA ALA A 1059 41.10 68.52 -42.63
C ALA A 1059 40.99 68.38 -44.15
N ALA A 1060 40.75 67.16 -44.66
CA ALA A 1060 40.43 66.93 -46.07
C ALA A 1060 39.10 67.58 -46.44
N ILE A 1061 38.02 67.37 -45.67
CA ILE A 1061 36.71 68.00 -45.91
C ILE A 1061 36.84 69.54 -45.92
N VAL A 1062 37.59 70.15 -44.99
CA VAL A 1062 37.80 71.60 -44.95
C VAL A 1062 38.57 72.10 -46.18
N ARG A 1063 39.63 71.39 -46.59
CA ARG A 1063 40.43 71.73 -47.80
C ARG A 1063 39.60 71.58 -49.08
N ASP A 1064 38.89 70.47 -49.21
CA ASP A 1064 38.18 70.07 -50.43
C ASP A 1064 36.85 70.84 -50.60
N ASN A 1065 36.44 71.62 -49.59
CA ASN A 1065 35.31 72.57 -49.61
C ASN A 1065 35.75 74.01 -49.28
N ALA A 1066 37.03 74.36 -49.42
CA ALA A 1066 37.50 75.72 -49.26
C ALA A 1066 36.87 76.65 -50.33
N PRO A 1067 36.42 77.87 -50.00
CA PRO A 1067 35.87 78.80 -50.98
C PRO A 1067 36.88 79.14 -52.08
N ALA A 1068 36.47 78.95 -53.33
CA ALA A 1068 37.25 79.27 -54.52
C ALA A 1068 36.41 80.10 -55.50
N ALA A 1069 37.06 80.88 -56.36
CA ALA A 1069 36.37 81.63 -57.41
C ALA A 1069 35.79 80.67 -58.46
N ASP A 1070 34.48 80.66 -58.61
CA ASP A 1070 33.75 79.82 -59.57
C ASP A 1070 32.96 80.69 -60.58
N PRO A 1071 33.65 81.41 -61.49
CA PRO A 1071 33.01 82.37 -62.40
C PRO A 1071 32.00 81.74 -63.37
N ASN A 1072 31.99 80.41 -63.51
CA ASN A 1072 31.08 79.66 -64.38
C ASN A 1072 30.03 78.85 -63.59
N GLY A 1073 29.95 78.98 -62.27
CA GLY A 1073 29.01 78.24 -61.41
C GLY A 1073 29.16 76.70 -61.46
N THR A 1074 30.31 76.22 -61.93
CA THR A 1074 30.62 74.80 -62.17
C THR A 1074 30.94 74.03 -60.88
N LEU A 1075 31.69 74.65 -59.97
CA LEU A 1075 31.99 74.09 -58.65
C LEU A 1075 30.73 74.13 -57.77
N THR A 1076 29.96 75.21 -57.81
CA THR A 1076 28.67 75.32 -57.13
C THR A 1076 27.70 74.23 -57.60
N ALA A 1077 27.58 74.01 -58.92
CA ALA A 1077 26.76 72.92 -59.47
C ALA A 1077 27.23 71.54 -58.96
N GLN A 1078 28.54 71.25 -59.03
CA GLN A 1078 29.11 69.98 -58.56
C GLN A 1078 28.88 69.73 -57.06
N LYS A 1079 28.91 70.78 -56.24
CA LYS A 1079 28.66 70.68 -54.79
C LYS A 1079 27.18 70.54 -54.46
N LEU A 1080 26.30 71.26 -55.15
CA LEU A 1080 24.84 71.14 -54.97
C LEU A 1080 24.34 69.76 -55.45
N ALA A 1081 24.95 69.16 -56.48
CA ALA A 1081 24.63 67.80 -56.94
C ALA A 1081 24.99 66.67 -55.94
N ALA A 1082 25.64 66.99 -54.81
CA ALA A 1082 25.79 66.06 -53.69
C ALA A 1082 24.63 66.13 -52.68
N LEU A 1083 23.72 67.11 -52.84
CA LEU A 1083 22.61 67.41 -51.92
C LEU A 1083 21.24 67.40 -52.61
N PHE A 1084 21.17 67.69 -53.90
CA PHE A 1084 19.93 67.84 -54.68
C PHE A 1084 20.01 67.11 -56.02
N ASP A 1085 18.85 66.72 -56.56
CA ASP A 1085 18.72 66.15 -57.90
C ASP A 1085 19.09 67.16 -59.01
N SER A 1086 19.47 66.65 -60.19
CA SER A 1086 20.10 67.46 -61.24
C SER A 1086 19.24 68.62 -61.76
N ASP A 1087 17.92 68.42 -61.82
CA ASP A 1087 16.95 69.45 -62.24
C ASP A 1087 16.87 70.61 -61.23
N VAL A 1088 16.90 70.30 -59.94
CA VAL A 1088 16.97 71.27 -58.85
C VAL A 1088 18.31 72.02 -58.87
N VAL A 1089 19.43 71.31 -59.08
CA VAL A 1089 20.76 71.92 -59.22
C VAL A 1089 20.80 72.89 -60.40
N ASP A 1090 20.30 72.47 -61.56
CA ASP A 1090 20.26 73.30 -62.77
C ASP A 1090 19.37 74.53 -62.58
N ALA A 1091 18.25 74.41 -61.86
CA ALA A 1091 17.37 75.55 -61.54
C ALA A 1091 18.03 76.54 -60.56
N LEU A 1092 18.66 76.07 -59.49
CA LEU A 1092 19.36 76.92 -58.51
C LEU A 1092 20.60 77.61 -59.12
N VAL A 1093 21.41 76.87 -59.88
CA VAL A 1093 22.56 77.44 -60.60
C VAL A 1093 22.08 78.37 -61.73
N GLY A 1094 20.92 78.09 -62.32
CA GLY A 1094 20.26 78.95 -63.30
C GLY A 1094 19.74 80.27 -62.73
N ILE A 1095 19.29 80.31 -61.46
CA ILE A 1095 18.99 81.54 -60.71
C ILE A 1095 20.26 82.38 -60.56
N ILE A 1096 21.36 81.78 -60.08
CA ILE A 1096 22.65 82.46 -59.89
C ILE A 1096 23.19 83.00 -61.22
N LYS A 1097 23.06 82.22 -62.31
CA LYS A 1097 23.46 82.63 -63.67
C LYS A 1097 22.47 83.56 -64.37
N GLY A 1098 21.36 83.94 -63.73
CA GLY A 1098 20.29 84.75 -64.35
C GLY A 1098 19.83 84.24 -65.71
N ALA A 1099 19.85 82.93 -65.92
CA ALA A 1099 19.59 82.28 -67.21
C ALA A 1099 18.21 81.59 -67.29
N VAL A 1100 17.51 81.49 -66.15
CA VAL A 1100 16.15 80.93 -66.07
C VAL A 1100 15.14 81.95 -66.56
N GLN A 1101 14.38 81.58 -67.59
CA GLN A 1101 13.27 82.36 -68.10
C GLN A 1101 11.98 82.03 -67.33
N TYR A 1102 11.47 82.99 -66.58
CA TYR A 1102 10.18 82.93 -65.90
C TYR A 1102 9.07 83.38 -66.85
N SER A 1103 7.87 82.81 -66.73
CA SER A 1103 6.71 83.21 -67.53
C SER A 1103 5.41 83.16 -66.75
N ALA A 1104 4.50 84.08 -67.04
CA ALA A 1104 3.16 84.15 -66.47
C ALA A 1104 2.15 84.54 -67.55
N THR A 1105 0.93 83.99 -67.47
CA THR A 1105 -0.13 84.24 -68.46
C THR A 1105 -0.67 85.65 -68.35
N LEU A 1106 -0.73 86.36 -69.48
CA LEU A 1106 -1.31 87.69 -69.61
C LEU A 1106 -1.98 87.80 -70.99
N VAL A 1107 -3.31 87.92 -71.02
CA VAL A 1107 -4.08 87.86 -72.29
C VAL A 1107 -3.76 89.03 -73.22
N ALA A 1108 -3.54 90.23 -72.65
CA ALA A 1108 -3.10 91.42 -73.36
C ALA A 1108 -2.29 92.32 -72.42
N LEU A 1109 -1.27 93.00 -72.96
CA LEU A 1109 -0.58 94.06 -72.22
C LEU A 1109 -1.47 95.31 -72.16
N PRO A 1110 -1.74 95.90 -70.98
CA PRO A 1110 -2.55 97.11 -70.89
C PRO A 1110 -1.89 98.26 -71.69
N SER A 1111 -2.67 99.00 -72.47
CA SER A 1111 -2.15 99.95 -73.46
C SER A 1111 -1.37 101.15 -72.88
N ALA A 1112 -1.43 101.36 -71.57
CA ALA A 1112 -0.64 102.36 -70.85
C ALA A 1112 0.77 101.85 -70.43
N VAL A 1113 1.03 100.54 -70.49
CA VAL A 1113 2.29 99.95 -70.03
C VAL A 1113 3.36 100.07 -71.12
N VAL A 1114 4.37 100.88 -70.83
CA VAL A 1114 5.65 100.89 -71.56
C VAL A 1114 6.74 100.55 -70.54
N PHE A 1115 7.46 99.45 -70.77
CA PHE A 1115 8.51 99.01 -69.84
C PHE A 1115 9.69 100.01 -69.82
N PRO A 1116 10.17 100.46 -68.64
CA PRO A 1116 11.34 101.33 -68.53
C PRO A 1116 12.57 100.74 -69.23
N PRO A 1117 13.47 101.54 -69.82
CA PRO A 1117 14.60 101.03 -70.64
C PRO A 1117 15.52 100.03 -69.93
N GLN A 1118 15.64 100.10 -68.60
CA GLN A 1118 16.41 99.15 -67.80
C GLN A 1118 15.69 97.79 -67.68
N LEU A 1119 14.37 97.79 -67.47
CA LEU A 1119 13.56 96.58 -67.33
C LEU A 1119 13.15 95.97 -68.67
N ALA A 1120 13.02 96.75 -69.75
CA ALA A 1120 12.68 96.28 -71.09
C ALA A 1120 13.71 95.29 -71.69
N LYS A 1121 14.90 95.17 -71.10
CA LYS A 1121 15.89 94.12 -71.43
C LYS A 1121 15.60 92.79 -70.72
N LYS A 1122 14.98 92.84 -69.54
CA LYS A 1122 14.65 91.69 -68.67
C LYS A 1122 13.26 91.15 -68.97
N ILE A 1123 12.24 92.02 -68.96
CA ILE A 1123 10.83 91.65 -69.13
C ILE A 1123 10.34 91.91 -70.56
N ARG A 1124 9.57 90.97 -71.11
CA ARG A 1124 8.96 91.06 -72.44
C ARG A 1124 7.58 90.42 -72.43
N PHE A 1125 6.62 91.12 -73.02
CA PHE A 1125 5.32 90.56 -73.37
C PHE A 1125 5.36 89.94 -74.77
N ASP A 1126 4.81 88.73 -74.91
CA ASP A 1126 4.55 88.09 -76.19
C ASP A 1126 3.03 88.06 -76.45
N PRO A 1127 2.53 88.85 -77.44
CA PRO A 1127 1.10 88.92 -77.73
C PRO A 1127 0.55 87.69 -78.46
N VAL A 1128 1.42 86.83 -79.02
CA VAL A 1128 1.01 85.59 -79.71
C VAL A 1128 0.88 84.46 -78.69
N ALA A 1129 1.84 84.35 -77.78
CA ALA A 1129 1.81 83.34 -76.71
C ALA A 1129 0.92 83.75 -75.52
N GLN A 1130 0.51 85.02 -75.42
CA GLN A 1130 -0.18 85.59 -74.26
C GLN A 1130 0.59 85.37 -72.95
N LEU A 1131 1.91 85.59 -73.01
CA LEU A 1131 2.83 85.42 -71.89
C LEU A 1131 3.58 86.72 -71.61
N LEU A 1132 3.56 87.14 -70.34
CA LEU A 1132 4.56 88.04 -69.80
C LEU A 1132 5.74 87.18 -69.33
N SER A 1133 6.94 87.45 -69.81
CA SER A 1133 8.13 86.66 -69.50
C SER A 1133 9.28 87.53 -69.01
N CYS A 1134 10.09 87.01 -68.09
CA CYS A 1134 11.29 87.67 -67.58
C CYS A 1134 12.50 86.74 -67.72
N LYS A 1135 13.62 87.26 -68.22
CA LYS A 1135 14.86 86.50 -68.45
C LYS A 1135 15.69 86.24 -67.19
N SER A 1136 15.38 86.93 -66.09
CA SER A 1136 16.06 86.83 -64.81
C SER A 1136 15.04 86.95 -63.68
N PRO A 1137 15.39 86.60 -62.43
CA PRO A 1137 14.58 86.97 -61.27
C PRO A 1137 14.33 88.49 -61.22
N LEU A 1138 13.17 88.89 -60.70
CA LEU A 1138 12.83 90.29 -60.46
C LEU A 1138 13.19 90.66 -59.01
N THR A 1139 13.89 91.77 -58.81
CA THR A 1139 14.13 92.30 -57.45
C THR A 1139 12.85 92.88 -56.85
N ALA A 1140 12.86 93.16 -55.54
CA ALA A 1140 11.74 93.86 -54.90
C ALA A 1140 11.52 95.26 -55.51
N ALA A 1141 12.60 95.93 -55.94
CA ALA A 1141 12.56 97.22 -56.63
C ALA A 1141 12.01 97.09 -58.08
N ASP A 1142 12.39 96.04 -58.81
CA ASP A 1142 11.87 95.77 -60.16
C ASP A 1142 10.35 95.54 -60.10
N ARG A 1143 9.89 94.71 -59.15
CA ARG A 1143 8.46 94.47 -58.90
C ARG A 1143 7.72 95.76 -58.58
N ALA A 1144 8.21 96.56 -57.62
CA ALA A 1144 7.58 97.83 -57.27
C ALA A 1144 7.48 98.78 -58.47
N THR A 1145 8.53 98.85 -59.30
CA THR A 1145 8.56 99.65 -60.52
C THR A 1145 7.53 99.16 -61.55
N LEU A 1146 7.44 97.85 -61.77
CA LEU A 1146 6.50 97.26 -62.73
C LEU A 1146 5.04 97.41 -62.30
N PHE A 1147 4.74 97.31 -61.01
CA PHE A 1147 3.38 97.47 -60.46
C PHE A 1147 2.83 98.89 -60.67
N VAL A 1148 3.67 99.93 -60.69
CA VAL A 1148 3.22 101.33 -60.90
C VAL A 1148 2.80 101.61 -62.35
N LEU A 1149 3.20 100.77 -63.33
CA LEU A 1149 2.93 101.01 -64.76
C LEU A 1149 1.47 100.79 -65.18
N SER A 1150 0.65 100.12 -64.37
CA SER A 1150 -0.77 99.89 -64.63
C SER A 1150 -1.51 99.57 -63.34
N ALA A 1151 -2.82 99.82 -63.29
CA ALA A 1151 -3.71 99.35 -62.23
C ALA A 1151 -4.49 98.07 -62.63
N ASP A 1152 -4.17 97.46 -63.76
CA ASP A 1152 -4.82 96.25 -64.25
C ASP A 1152 -4.52 95.02 -63.36
N PRO A 1153 -5.54 94.37 -62.78
CA PRO A 1153 -5.34 93.25 -61.86
C PRO A 1153 -4.69 92.00 -62.48
N ALA A 1154 -4.93 91.74 -63.77
CA ALA A 1154 -4.35 90.59 -64.45
C ALA A 1154 -2.86 90.81 -64.75
N TYR A 1155 -2.48 92.05 -65.10
CA TYR A 1155 -1.08 92.46 -65.21
C TYR A 1155 -0.36 92.40 -63.85
N HIS A 1156 -0.96 92.90 -62.75
CA HIS A 1156 -0.38 92.75 -61.41
C HIS A 1156 -0.21 91.28 -61.01
N ALA A 1157 -1.19 90.43 -61.27
CA ALA A 1157 -1.08 88.98 -61.00
C ALA A 1157 0.04 88.32 -61.81
N ALA A 1158 0.22 88.71 -63.08
CA ALA A 1158 1.32 88.22 -63.91
C ALA A 1158 2.69 88.67 -63.39
N VAL A 1159 2.84 89.94 -62.99
CA VAL A 1159 4.09 90.46 -62.40
C VAL A 1159 4.37 89.81 -61.02
N GLU A 1160 3.34 89.60 -60.19
CA GLU A 1160 3.48 88.89 -58.92
C GLU A 1160 3.97 87.45 -59.13
N SER A 1161 3.38 86.72 -60.09
CA SER A 1161 3.79 85.35 -60.40
C SER A 1161 5.25 85.27 -60.84
N LEU A 1162 5.70 86.19 -61.71
CA LEU A 1162 7.10 86.26 -62.14
C LEU A 1162 8.08 86.57 -61.00
N TYR A 1163 7.66 87.37 -60.01
CA TYR A 1163 8.44 87.64 -58.81
C TYR A 1163 8.48 86.46 -57.84
N ARG A 1164 7.35 85.75 -57.71
CA ARG A 1164 7.18 84.63 -56.78
C ARG A 1164 7.88 83.34 -57.20
N GLN A 1165 7.83 82.98 -58.49
CA GLN A 1165 8.41 81.73 -59.01
C GLN A 1165 9.83 81.39 -58.49
N PRO A 1166 10.84 82.30 -58.51
CA PRO A 1166 12.17 81.99 -57.97
C PRO A 1166 12.20 81.93 -56.43
N LEU A 1167 11.36 82.71 -55.73
CA LEU A 1167 11.31 82.74 -54.27
C LEU A 1167 10.65 81.48 -53.69
N ASP A 1168 9.56 81.05 -54.31
CA ASP A 1168 8.83 79.84 -53.93
C ASP A 1168 9.68 78.58 -54.24
N LEU A 1169 10.50 78.59 -55.31
CA LEU A 1169 11.48 77.52 -55.55
C LEU A 1169 12.56 77.48 -54.46
N ILE A 1170 13.14 78.62 -54.08
CA ILE A 1170 14.08 78.70 -52.95
C ILE A 1170 13.43 78.16 -51.68
N ALA A 1171 12.21 78.62 -51.35
CA ALA A 1171 11.52 78.23 -50.12
C ALA A 1171 11.12 76.75 -50.06
N THR A 1172 10.70 76.17 -51.19
CA THR A 1172 10.33 74.75 -51.22
C THR A 1172 11.55 73.81 -51.23
N THR A 1173 12.73 74.31 -51.57
CA THR A 1173 13.93 73.49 -51.79
C THR A 1173 14.99 73.66 -50.68
N LEU A 1174 15.17 74.88 -50.16
CA LEU A 1174 16.32 75.23 -49.31
C LEU A 1174 15.97 75.43 -47.83
N ASP A 1175 14.71 75.64 -47.46
CA ASP A 1175 14.23 75.77 -46.07
C ASP A 1175 14.72 74.68 -45.10
N PRO A 1176 14.91 73.40 -45.50
CA PRO A 1176 15.46 72.37 -44.59
C PRO A 1176 16.98 72.53 -44.29
N ILE A 1177 17.69 73.41 -45.01
CA ILE A 1177 19.17 73.45 -45.05
C ILE A 1177 19.74 74.87 -44.83
N LEU A 1178 19.01 75.92 -45.20
CA LEU A 1178 19.43 77.33 -45.09
C LEU A 1178 18.32 78.20 -44.50
N GLU A 1179 18.70 79.32 -43.88
CA GLU A 1179 17.72 80.36 -43.50
C GLU A 1179 17.15 81.04 -44.75
N ASP A 1180 15.97 80.59 -45.17
CA ASP A 1180 15.24 80.98 -46.36
C ASP A 1180 15.24 82.48 -46.65
N GLY A 1181 14.93 83.30 -45.64
CA GLY A 1181 14.88 84.76 -45.78
C GLY A 1181 16.23 85.38 -46.18
N ALA A 1182 17.35 84.81 -45.73
CA ALA A 1182 18.69 85.29 -46.10
C ALA A 1182 19.12 84.80 -47.50
N ALA A 1183 18.68 83.60 -47.91
CA ALA A 1183 18.91 83.07 -49.25
C ALA A 1183 18.11 83.86 -50.30
N GLN A 1184 16.82 84.07 -50.06
CA GLN A 1184 15.94 84.90 -50.90
C GLN A 1184 16.46 86.34 -51.04
N ALA A 1185 16.89 86.94 -49.93
CA ALA A 1185 17.47 88.29 -49.91
C ALA A 1185 18.66 88.42 -50.88
N ARG A 1186 19.67 87.56 -50.71
CA ARG A 1186 20.95 87.66 -51.43
C ARG A 1186 20.88 87.20 -52.89
N LEU A 1187 20.02 86.25 -53.23
CA LEU A 1187 19.93 85.69 -54.58
C LEU A 1187 18.89 86.41 -55.47
N VAL A 1188 17.86 87.02 -54.86
CA VAL A 1188 16.69 87.52 -55.60
C VAL A 1188 16.22 88.91 -55.16
N THR A 1189 15.88 89.14 -53.88
CA THR A 1189 15.09 90.34 -53.52
C THR A 1189 15.91 91.62 -53.43
N ASP A 1190 17.12 91.55 -52.88
CA ASP A 1190 17.97 92.72 -52.59
C ASP A 1190 19.00 92.94 -53.69
N SER A 1191 19.46 91.84 -54.30
CA SER A 1191 20.35 91.84 -55.46
C SER A 1191 19.99 90.70 -56.41
N ALA A 1192 19.53 91.03 -57.63
CA ALA A 1192 19.48 90.04 -58.70
C ALA A 1192 20.92 89.71 -59.11
N SER A 1193 21.26 88.41 -59.13
CA SER A 1193 22.63 87.88 -59.22
C SER A 1193 23.47 88.25 -60.45
N LEU A 1194 22.96 89.11 -61.35
CA LEU A 1194 23.67 89.62 -62.54
C LEU A 1194 23.48 91.13 -62.81
N ASP A 1195 22.86 91.89 -61.91
CA ASP A 1195 22.87 93.37 -62.00
C ASP A 1195 24.15 94.00 -61.42
N GLY A 1196 24.93 93.22 -60.66
CA GLY A 1196 26.28 93.56 -60.22
C GLY A 1196 27.34 92.97 -61.16
N ASP A 1197 27.94 93.82 -61.98
CA ASP A 1197 29.17 93.61 -62.75
C ASP A 1197 29.25 92.40 -63.69
N LEU A 1198 28.69 92.59 -64.91
CA LEU A 1198 29.46 92.32 -66.12
C LEU A 1198 30.35 93.54 -66.43
N HIS A 1199 31.42 93.72 -65.65
CA HIS A 1199 32.47 94.72 -65.88
C HIS A 1199 33.87 94.17 -65.57
#